data_AF-A0A087TX75-F1
#
_entry.id   AF-A0A087TX75-F1
#
_cell.length_a   1.000
_cell.length_b   1.000
_cell.length_c   1.000
_cell.angle_alpha   90.00
_cell.angle_beta   90.00
_cell.angle_gamma   90.00
#
_symmetry.space_group_name_H-M   'P 1'
#
loop_
_entity.id
_entity.type
_entity.pdbx_description
1 polymer ?
#
loop_
_entity_poly.entity_id
_entity_poly.type
_entity_poly.pdbx_seq_one_letter_code
_entity_poly.pdbx_strand_id
1 'polypeptide(L)'
;MTSHVRGNKTQSVCKKGLGLDRDRDYEVSLEEFERIPWIWSIFLILIVPELFALFRSSRICVFKSYRKPKLTTFIVVFIAETMYAVGLSLLVFVVLPDLDVIKGAMITNCVCFIPAVLGLLSRHAGESKRPLKVVFDILSVILQGTGFVIWPMTEGGSRSWLIPISMFLVSTRWWENYLDVKSPIAFIKKLSSVKEDLRKSRYFAYIFLSMWKILVIFCAMFGFLHLTMDNASFIFRGFTSSFRSHPILIQPIRTLALNILPDVPTASPLDEQVSIMSSAMTPIYVALIQIMASLLCYVFGKFACKICIQGFSFAFPISLTIPVCISMLIAACGVRTEDMCFFEDILPKYLFWTCPQGNFFQDFISSQYAWIWLLWLLSQTWVTVHIWTPKCERLASTEKLFVNPMYCGALIDQSVALNRRRDDEGEIKSEDLDLEGNDENDISQYYETISIQTETSSGQVGKNVTVRSSDHITRIYACATMWHETTEEMLQMLKSVLRMDEDQCARRNAQKYLRIVDPDYYEFEVHIFFDDAFELCDDDDEEMVVNRFVKQLVQVMDTAASNVHQCNIRLKPPKKIPTPYGGRLVWLMPGKNKLIAHLKDKAKIRHRKRWSQVMYMYYLLGHRLMELPIDVNRKATMAENTFVLALDGDINFR
;
A
#
# COMPACT_ATOMS: atom_id res chain seq x y z
N MET A 1 -12.21 7.99 -23.47
CA MET A 1 -11.60 6.82 -24.17
C MET A 1 -12.63 5.74 -24.43
N THR A 2 -13.22 5.14 -23.39
CA THR A 2 -14.21 4.05 -23.51
C THR A 2 -15.43 4.44 -24.36
N SER A 3 -15.91 5.68 -24.23
CA SER A 3 -16.99 6.23 -25.06
C SER A 3 -16.74 6.20 -26.58
N HIS A 4 -15.49 6.09 -27.03
CA HIS A 4 -15.12 6.00 -28.45
C HIS A 4 -14.95 4.54 -28.93
N VAL A 5 -15.13 3.56 -28.03
CA VAL A 5 -15.19 2.15 -28.38
C VAL A 5 -16.59 1.76 -28.86
N ARG A 6 -17.63 2.54 -28.53
CA ARG A 6 -19.02 2.28 -28.95
C ARG A 6 -19.16 2.33 -30.48
N GLY A 7 -19.90 1.38 -31.05
CA GLY A 7 -20.17 1.33 -32.48
C GLY A 7 -21.20 2.36 -32.92
N ASN A 8 -21.05 2.84 -34.16
CA ASN A 8 -21.94 3.80 -34.82
C ASN A 8 -22.28 5.00 -33.94
N LYS A 9 -21.29 5.51 -33.20
CA LYS A 9 -21.44 6.70 -32.37
C LYS A 9 -21.59 7.90 -33.28
N THR A 10 -22.69 8.62 -33.13
CA THR A 10 -22.86 9.95 -33.72
C THR A 10 -22.51 11.03 -32.69
N GLN A 11 -21.89 12.11 -33.16
CA GLN A 11 -21.51 13.23 -32.30
C GLN A 11 -21.61 14.55 -33.05
N SER A 12 -22.11 15.58 -32.37
CA SER A 12 -22.14 16.94 -32.90
C SER A 12 -20.72 17.51 -33.07
N VAL A 13 -20.51 18.22 -34.18
CA VAL A 13 -19.20 18.73 -34.59
C VAL A 13 -19.15 20.25 -34.44
N CYS A 14 -17.99 20.76 -34.02
CA CYS A 14 -17.73 22.21 -34.04
C CYS A 14 -17.69 22.75 -35.48
N LYS A 15 -18.58 23.69 -35.81
CA LYS A 15 -18.74 24.26 -37.16
C LYS A 15 -17.63 25.25 -37.58
N LYS A 16 -16.86 25.78 -36.63
CA LYS A 16 -15.88 26.85 -36.86
C LYS A 16 -14.77 26.41 -37.82
N GLY A 17 -14.59 27.15 -38.92
CA GLY A 17 -13.51 26.92 -39.89
C GLY A 17 -13.69 25.69 -40.81
N LEU A 18 -14.88 25.09 -40.87
CA LEU A 18 -15.18 23.93 -41.73
C LEU A 18 -15.99 24.27 -43.00
N GLY A 19 -16.34 25.54 -43.23
CA GLY A 19 -17.14 25.95 -44.40
C GLY A 19 -18.59 25.44 -44.37
N LEU A 20 -19.07 24.95 -43.23
CA LEU A 20 -20.41 24.41 -43.03
C LEU A 20 -21.47 25.51 -42.87
N ASP A 21 -22.69 25.27 -43.33
CA ASP A 21 -23.81 26.21 -43.19
C ASP A 21 -24.13 26.47 -41.71
N ARG A 22 -24.30 27.76 -41.36
CA ARG A 22 -24.59 28.15 -39.96
C ARG A 22 -25.96 27.67 -39.48
N ASP A 23 -26.92 27.55 -40.40
CA ASP A 23 -28.32 27.25 -40.11
C ASP A 23 -28.63 25.74 -40.07
N ARG A 24 -27.65 24.88 -40.41
CA ARG A 24 -27.79 23.42 -40.36
C ARG A 24 -26.94 22.84 -39.24
N ASP A 25 -27.48 21.86 -38.54
CA ASP A 25 -26.72 21.07 -37.58
C ASP A 25 -26.09 19.85 -38.27
N TYR A 26 -24.90 19.49 -37.84
CA TYR A 26 -24.09 18.44 -38.46
C TYR A 26 -23.64 17.43 -37.41
N GLU A 27 -23.73 16.15 -37.77
CA GLU A 27 -23.24 15.03 -36.98
C GLU A 27 -22.14 14.30 -37.73
N VAL A 28 -21.15 13.83 -36.98
CA VAL A 28 -20.15 12.87 -37.46
C VAL A 28 -20.52 11.50 -36.95
N SER A 29 -20.66 10.55 -37.87
CA SER A 29 -20.69 9.13 -37.57
C SER A 29 -19.25 8.61 -37.55
N LEU A 30 -18.80 8.13 -36.39
CA LEU A 30 -17.48 7.54 -36.27
C LEU A 30 -17.48 6.14 -36.90
N GLU A 31 -16.80 6.00 -38.03
CA GLU A 31 -16.61 4.72 -38.72
C GLU A 31 -15.83 3.71 -37.84
N GLU A 32 -15.95 2.43 -38.18
CA GLU A 32 -15.29 1.33 -37.45
C GLU A 32 -13.77 1.50 -37.32
N PHE A 33 -13.17 2.17 -38.30
CA PHE A 33 -11.74 2.39 -38.39
C PHE A 33 -11.18 3.31 -37.30
N GLU A 34 -11.96 4.29 -36.83
CA GLU A 34 -11.55 5.23 -35.78
C GLU A 34 -11.65 4.61 -34.38
N ARG A 35 -12.37 3.48 -34.22
CA ARG A 35 -12.50 2.76 -32.94
C ARG A 35 -11.27 1.94 -32.59
N ILE A 36 -10.56 1.44 -33.60
CA ILE A 36 -9.42 0.52 -33.46
C ILE A 36 -8.29 1.12 -32.60
N PRO A 37 -7.83 2.37 -32.82
CA PRO A 37 -6.78 2.97 -32.01
C PRO A 37 -7.17 3.08 -30.53
N TRP A 38 -8.43 3.43 -30.24
CA TRP A 38 -8.92 3.52 -28.86
C TRP A 38 -8.94 2.17 -28.15
N ILE A 39 -9.33 1.10 -28.83
CA ILE A 39 -9.33 -0.26 -28.30
C ILE A 39 -7.91 -0.69 -27.89
N TRP A 40 -6.93 -0.51 -28.79
CA TRP A 40 -5.53 -0.85 -28.51
C TRP A 40 -4.91 0.03 -27.42
N SER A 41 -5.22 1.33 -27.42
CA SER A 41 -4.80 2.25 -26.36
C SER A 41 -5.34 1.85 -24.98
N ILE A 42 -6.61 1.42 -24.91
CA ILE A 42 -7.21 0.92 -23.67
C ILE A 42 -6.56 -0.38 -23.23
N PHE A 43 -6.33 -1.31 -24.16
CA PHE A 43 -5.59 -2.55 -23.88
C PHE A 43 -4.21 -2.24 -23.26
N LEU A 44 -3.48 -1.28 -23.85
CA LEU A 44 -2.18 -0.84 -23.33
C LEU A 44 -2.28 -0.33 -21.88
N ILE A 45 -3.28 0.49 -21.56
CA ILE A 45 -3.50 0.99 -20.19
C ILE A 45 -3.73 -0.16 -19.19
N LEU A 46 -4.45 -1.21 -19.60
CA LEU A 46 -4.75 -2.34 -18.72
C LEU A 46 -3.53 -3.25 -18.48
N ILE A 47 -2.66 -3.43 -19.48
CA ILE A 47 -1.51 -4.34 -19.36
C ILE A 47 -0.27 -3.72 -18.70
N VAL A 48 -0.08 -2.39 -18.76
CA VAL A 48 1.14 -1.74 -18.24
C VAL A 48 1.41 -2.06 -16.75
N PRO A 49 0.42 -2.00 -15.84
CA PRO A 49 0.65 -2.39 -14.45
C PRO A 49 1.01 -3.88 -14.29
N GLU A 50 0.49 -4.76 -15.14
CA GLU A 50 0.81 -6.19 -15.14
C GLU A 50 2.23 -6.45 -15.67
N LEU A 51 2.69 -5.69 -16.67
CA LEU A 51 4.08 -5.72 -17.12
C LEU A 51 5.04 -5.28 -16.00
N PHE A 52 4.69 -4.23 -15.26
CA PHE A 52 5.48 -3.82 -14.09
C PHE A 52 5.46 -4.87 -12.97
N ALA A 53 4.33 -5.51 -12.73
CA ALA A 53 4.22 -6.60 -11.76
C ALA A 53 5.09 -7.80 -12.17
N LEU A 54 5.09 -8.17 -13.45
CA LEU A 54 5.91 -9.23 -14.02
C LEU A 54 7.40 -8.91 -13.90
N PHE A 55 7.81 -7.70 -14.30
CA PHE A 55 9.20 -7.26 -14.21
C PHE A 55 9.70 -7.27 -12.76
N ARG A 56 8.92 -6.70 -11.83
CA ARG A 56 9.26 -6.65 -10.40
C ARG A 56 9.37 -8.05 -9.81
N SER A 57 8.43 -8.94 -10.13
CA SER A 57 8.39 -10.30 -9.60
C SER A 57 9.55 -11.14 -10.13
N SER A 58 9.83 -11.03 -11.44
CA SER A 58 10.96 -11.71 -12.08
C SER A 58 12.29 -11.27 -11.47
N ARG A 59 12.51 -9.95 -11.30
CA ARG A 59 13.72 -9.42 -10.65
C ARG A 59 13.90 -9.98 -9.24
N ILE A 60 12.83 -10.05 -8.45
CA ILE A 60 12.93 -10.52 -7.05
C ILE A 60 13.20 -12.02 -7.00
N CYS A 61 12.58 -12.83 -7.86
CA CYS A 61 12.86 -14.27 -7.90
C CYS A 61 14.26 -14.61 -8.42
N VAL A 62 14.88 -13.75 -9.25
CA VAL A 62 16.26 -13.92 -9.71
C VAL A 62 17.28 -13.54 -8.63
N PHE A 63 17.04 -12.45 -7.89
CA PHE A 63 18.04 -11.88 -6.97
C PHE A 63 17.82 -12.18 -5.48
N LYS A 64 16.65 -12.73 -5.08
CA LYS A 64 16.33 -13.03 -3.68
C LYS A 64 15.81 -14.45 -3.50
N SER A 65 15.90 -14.97 -2.27
CA SER A 65 15.26 -16.23 -1.89
C SER A 65 13.74 -16.14 -2.07
N TYR A 66 13.15 -17.17 -2.68
CA TYR A 66 11.72 -17.25 -2.93
C TYR A 66 11.12 -18.56 -2.41
N ARG A 67 9.84 -18.52 -2.08
CA ARG A 67 9.06 -19.69 -1.67
C ARG A 67 7.98 -20.00 -2.70
N LYS A 68 7.78 -21.28 -3.00
CA LYS A 68 6.69 -21.73 -3.88
C LYS A 68 5.36 -21.75 -3.11
N PRO A 69 4.23 -21.30 -3.71
CA PRO A 69 2.91 -21.39 -3.09
C PRO A 69 2.46 -22.84 -3.01
N LYS A 70 1.57 -23.15 -2.05
CA LYS A 70 0.82 -24.42 -2.10
C LYS A 70 -0.08 -24.44 -3.34
N LEU A 71 -0.35 -25.63 -3.88
CA LEU A 71 -1.20 -25.79 -5.06
C LEU A 71 -2.61 -25.20 -4.83
N THR A 72 -3.18 -25.41 -3.65
CA THR A 72 -4.48 -24.82 -3.27
C THR A 72 -4.45 -23.29 -3.27
N THR A 73 -3.36 -22.70 -2.76
CA THR A 73 -3.15 -21.25 -2.74
C THR A 73 -3.09 -20.71 -4.16
N PHE A 74 -2.29 -21.35 -5.02
CA PHE A 74 -2.15 -20.95 -6.40
C PHE A 74 -3.49 -21.03 -7.16
N ILE A 75 -4.26 -22.12 -7.01
CA ILE A 75 -5.56 -22.29 -7.68
C ILE A 75 -6.57 -21.21 -7.25
N VAL A 76 -6.69 -20.93 -5.95
CA VAL A 76 -7.64 -19.89 -5.45
C VAL A 76 -7.29 -18.53 -6.02
N VAL A 77 -6.00 -18.16 -6.01
CA VAL A 77 -5.53 -16.89 -6.55
C VAL A 77 -5.70 -16.83 -8.07
N PHE A 78 -5.41 -17.93 -8.77
CA PHE A 78 -5.59 -18.04 -10.22
C PHE A 78 -7.05 -17.80 -10.63
N ILE A 79 -8.02 -18.41 -9.94
CA ILE A 79 -9.45 -18.19 -10.18
C ILE A 79 -9.82 -16.73 -9.90
N ALA A 80 -9.42 -16.18 -8.76
CA ALA A 80 -9.73 -14.79 -8.39
C ALA A 80 -9.16 -13.77 -9.40
N GLU A 81 -7.90 -13.92 -9.81
CA GLU A 81 -7.27 -13.03 -10.79
C GLU A 81 -7.88 -13.19 -12.19
N THR A 82 -8.34 -14.39 -12.55
CA THR A 82 -9.05 -14.64 -13.82
C THR A 82 -10.43 -13.97 -13.81
N MET A 83 -11.21 -14.15 -12.75
CA MET A 83 -12.50 -13.48 -12.56
C MET A 83 -12.34 -11.96 -12.65
N TYR A 84 -11.36 -11.41 -11.95
CA TYR A 84 -11.03 -9.99 -12.02
C TYR A 84 -10.68 -9.54 -13.44
N ALA A 85 -9.78 -10.23 -14.15
CA ALA A 85 -9.34 -9.84 -15.49
C ALA A 85 -10.50 -9.85 -16.51
N VAL A 86 -11.38 -10.84 -16.43
CA VAL A 86 -12.61 -10.91 -17.25
C VAL A 86 -13.57 -9.79 -16.86
N GLY A 87 -13.82 -9.57 -15.57
CA GLY A 87 -14.69 -8.50 -15.08
C GLY A 87 -14.23 -7.11 -15.49
N LEU A 88 -12.92 -6.83 -15.38
CA LEU A 88 -12.33 -5.56 -15.78
C LEU A 88 -12.46 -5.34 -17.30
N SER A 89 -12.21 -6.39 -18.09
CA SER A 89 -12.36 -6.33 -19.55
C SER A 89 -13.82 -6.10 -19.94
N LEU A 90 -14.77 -6.75 -19.26
CA LEU A 90 -16.20 -6.54 -19.47
C LEU A 90 -16.63 -5.11 -19.13
N LEU A 91 -16.14 -4.59 -18.00
CA LEU A 91 -16.41 -3.21 -17.56
C LEU A 91 -15.91 -2.21 -18.62
N VAL A 92 -14.69 -2.37 -19.09
CA VAL A 92 -14.01 -1.36 -19.93
C VAL A 92 -14.40 -1.43 -21.41
N PHE A 93 -14.61 -2.63 -21.96
CA PHE A 93 -14.91 -2.80 -23.41
C PHE A 93 -16.40 -2.93 -23.74
N VAL A 94 -17.27 -3.20 -22.76
CA VAL A 94 -18.71 -3.39 -23.01
C VAL A 94 -19.56 -2.41 -22.21
N VAL A 95 -19.36 -2.34 -20.89
CA VAL A 95 -20.21 -1.51 -20.01
C VAL A 95 -19.93 -0.02 -20.16
N LEU A 96 -18.69 0.42 -19.95
CA LEU A 96 -18.33 1.84 -20.01
C LEU A 96 -18.51 2.49 -21.40
N PRO A 97 -18.37 1.80 -22.53
CA PRO A 97 -18.69 2.37 -23.84
C PRO A 97 -20.18 2.64 -24.07
N ASP A 98 -21.05 1.82 -23.46
CA ASP A 98 -22.50 1.97 -23.59
C ASP A 98 -23.06 3.09 -22.70
N LEU A 99 -22.40 3.35 -21.56
CA LEU A 99 -22.77 4.40 -20.61
C LEU A 99 -22.27 5.79 -21.02
N ASP A 100 -23.02 6.83 -20.61
CA ASP A 100 -22.52 8.20 -20.62
C ASP A 100 -21.43 8.41 -19.56
N VAL A 101 -20.62 9.46 -19.76
CA VAL A 101 -19.38 9.66 -18.98
C VAL A 101 -19.65 9.88 -17.49
N ILE A 102 -20.81 10.46 -17.14
CA ILE A 102 -21.20 10.75 -15.76
C ILE A 102 -21.63 9.46 -15.07
N LYS A 103 -22.54 8.68 -15.67
CA LYS A 103 -22.92 7.36 -15.12
C LYS A 103 -21.73 6.40 -15.04
N GLY A 104 -20.84 6.44 -16.05
CA GLY A 104 -19.58 5.69 -16.06
C GLY A 104 -18.61 6.07 -14.93
N ALA A 105 -18.64 7.31 -14.43
CA ALA A 105 -17.88 7.71 -13.25
C ALA A 105 -18.60 7.36 -11.95
N MET A 106 -19.94 7.38 -11.92
CA MET A 106 -20.72 7.02 -10.73
C MET A 106 -20.65 5.53 -10.41
N ILE A 107 -20.69 4.67 -11.44
CA ILE A 107 -20.66 3.21 -11.28
C ILE A 107 -19.37 2.72 -10.62
N THR A 108 -18.25 3.43 -10.78
CA THR A 108 -16.97 3.00 -10.17
C THR A 108 -17.02 3.00 -8.64
N ASN A 109 -17.96 3.73 -8.01
CA ASN A 109 -18.19 3.65 -6.57
C ASN A 109 -18.75 2.30 -6.10
N CYS A 110 -19.31 1.50 -7.01
CA CYS A 110 -19.96 0.23 -6.70
C CYS A 110 -19.01 -0.99 -6.83
N VAL A 111 -17.70 -0.78 -6.98
CA VAL A 111 -16.72 -1.89 -7.18
C VAL A 111 -16.31 -2.59 -5.87
N CYS A 112 -16.77 -2.14 -4.70
CA CYS A 112 -16.28 -2.65 -3.41
C CYS A 112 -17.24 -3.63 -2.72
N PHE A 113 -18.16 -4.26 -3.46
CA PHE A 113 -19.12 -5.23 -2.92
C PHE A 113 -18.47 -6.43 -2.20
N ILE A 114 -17.60 -7.20 -2.86
CA ILE A 114 -16.91 -8.34 -2.21
C ILE A 114 -16.07 -7.88 -0.99
N PRO A 115 -15.27 -6.80 -1.08
CA PRO A 115 -14.61 -6.22 0.08
C PRO A 115 -15.55 -5.90 1.25
N ALA A 116 -16.73 -5.32 0.99
CA ALA A 116 -17.72 -5.02 2.02
C ALA A 116 -18.25 -6.31 2.69
N VAL A 117 -18.59 -7.32 1.89
CA VAL A 117 -19.06 -8.63 2.39
C VAL A 117 -17.99 -9.32 3.21
N LEU A 118 -16.75 -9.41 2.71
CA LEU A 118 -15.66 -10.04 3.44
C LEU A 118 -15.31 -9.27 4.71
N GLY A 119 -15.33 -7.93 4.66
CA GLY A 119 -15.15 -7.08 5.84
C GLY A 119 -16.14 -7.40 6.96
N LEU A 120 -17.42 -7.54 6.62
CA LEU A 120 -18.48 -7.95 7.55
C LEU A 120 -18.24 -9.36 8.13
N LEU A 121 -17.98 -10.34 7.25
CA LEU A 121 -17.77 -11.74 7.64
C LEU A 121 -16.48 -11.95 8.46
N SER A 122 -15.55 -11.01 8.36
CA SER A 122 -14.26 -11.08 9.01
C SER A 122 -14.23 -10.48 10.43
N ARG A 123 -15.31 -9.84 10.88
CA ARG A 123 -15.39 -9.23 12.22
C ARG A 123 -15.28 -10.27 13.32
N HIS A 124 -14.46 -9.98 14.34
CA HIS A 124 -14.25 -10.86 15.48
C HIS A 124 -14.60 -10.20 16.83
N ALA A 125 -14.74 -11.01 17.89
CA ALA A 125 -15.26 -10.55 19.19
C ALA A 125 -14.33 -9.59 19.94
N GLY A 126 -13.03 -9.56 19.61
CA GLY A 126 -12.03 -8.69 20.24
C GLY A 126 -12.02 -7.23 19.76
N GLU A 127 -12.85 -6.86 18.78
CA GLU A 127 -12.85 -5.51 18.22
C GLU A 127 -13.63 -4.49 19.07
N SER A 128 -13.05 -3.31 19.26
CA SER A 128 -13.74 -2.16 19.87
C SER A 128 -14.94 -1.72 19.01
N LYS A 129 -16.04 -1.34 19.66
CA LYS A 129 -17.29 -0.88 19.02
C LYS A 129 -17.82 -1.81 17.92
N ARG A 130 -17.58 -3.13 18.06
CA ARG A 130 -18.03 -4.16 17.12
C ARG A 130 -19.49 -4.00 16.64
N PRO A 131 -20.52 -3.84 17.50
CA PRO A 131 -21.90 -3.78 17.03
C PRO A 131 -22.13 -2.62 16.06
N LEU A 132 -21.55 -1.45 16.34
CA LEU A 132 -21.64 -0.28 15.48
C LEU A 132 -20.94 -0.51 14.14
N LYS A 133 -19.74 -1.11 14.15
CA LYS A 133 -19.02 -1.47 12.93
C LYS A 133 -19.79 -2.46 12.06
N VAL A 134 -20.43 -3.46 12.68
CA VAL A 134 -21.28 -4.45 11.98
C VAL A 134 -22.48 -3.77 11.32
N VAL A 135 -23.15 -2.82 11.98
CA VAL A 135 -24.26 -2.06 11.39
C VAL A 135 -23.81 -1.29 10.15
N PHE A 136 -22.69 -0.57 10.23
CA PHE A 136 -22.16 0.16 9.08
C PHE A 136 -21.66 -0.75 7.96
N ASP A 137 -21.10 -1.91 8.28
CA ASP A 137 -20.71 -2.92 7.28
C ASP A 137 -21.95 -3.47 6.56
N ILE A 138 -23.04 -3.80 7.29
CA ILE A 138 -24.32 -4.26 6.70
C ILE A 138 -24.90 -3.17 5.79
N LEU A 139 -24.95 -1.92 6.27
CA LEU A 139 -25.41 -0.79 5.47
C LEU A 139 -24.58 -0.64 4.19
N SER A 140 -23.25 -0.78 4.29
CA SER A 140 -22.35 -0.68 3.15
C SER A 140 -22.57 -1.79 2.13
N VAL A 141 -22.82 -3.04 2.59
CA VAL A 141 -23.16 -4.17 1.69
C VAL A 141 -24.48 -3.90 0.96
N ILE A 142 -25.50 -3.40 1.68
CA ILE A 142 -26.80 -3.07 1.07
C ILE A 142 -26.63 -1.97 0.02
N LEU A 143 -25.97 -0.86 0.39
CA LEU A 143 -25.75 0.28 -0.52
C LEU A 143 -24.93 -0.11 -1.76
N GLN A 144 -23.90 -0.94 -1.61
CA GLN A 144 -23.14 -1.46 -2.75
C GLN A 144 -24.01 -2.38 -3.63
N GLY A 145 -24.84 -3.21 -3.00
CA GLY A 145 -25.77 -4.11 -3.69
C GLY A 145 -26.88 -3.39 -4.45
N THR A 146 -27.34 -2.23 -4.00
CA THR A 146 -28.38 -1.46 -4.73
C THR A 146 -27.89 -1.01 -6.11
N GLY A 147 -26.58 -0.77 -6.28
CA GLY A 147 -25.98 -0.49 -7.57
C GLY A 147 -26.22 -1.60 -8.61
N PHE A 148 -26.34 -2.86 -8.19
CA PHE A 148 -26.61 -3.97 -9.10
C PHE A 148 -28.05 -3.99 -9.64
N VAL A 149 -28.98 -3.31 -8.97
CA VAL A 149 -30.39 -3.30 -9.37
C VAL A 149 -30.73 -2.00 -10.07
N ILE A 150 -30.29 -0.87 -9.51
CA ILE A 150 -30.63 0.47 -10.00
C ILE A 150 -30.06 0.70 -11.40
N TRP A 151 -28.80 0.35 -11.65
CA TRP A 151 -28.16 0.63 -12.94
C TRP A 151 -28.78 -0.12 -14.14
N PRO A 152 -29.07 -1.44 -14.06
CA PRO A 152 -29.79 -2.12 -15.13
C PRO A 152 -31.19 -1.55 -15.38
N MET A 153 -31.88 -1.12 -14.32
CA MET A 153 -33.22 -0.55 -14.42
C MET A 153 -33.24 0.82 -15.09
N THR A 154 -32.23 1.66 -14.84
CA THR A 154 -32.19 3.02 -15.39
C THR A 154 -31.79 3.08 -16.86
N GLU A 155 -30.93 2.18 -17.33
CA GLU A 155 -30.44 2.22 -18.72
C GLU A 155 -31.38 1.55 -19.73
N GLY A 156 -32.23 0.60 -19.31
CA GLY A 156 -33.23 -0.06 -20.17
C GLY A 156 -32.70 -0.86 -21.38
N GLY A 157 -31.38 -0.85 -21.63
CA GLY A 157 -30.73 -1.55 -22.73
C GLY A 157 -30.63 -3.07 -22.54
N SER A 158 -30.66 -3.81 -23.65
CA SER A 158 -30.52 -5.28 -23.64
C SER A 158 -29.23 -5.78 -22.95
N ARG A 159 -28.16 -4.97 -22.99
CA ARG A 159 -26.85 -5.28 -22.39
C ARG A 159 -26.67 -4.76 -20.96
N SER A 160 -27.64 -4.03 -20.41
CA SER A 160 -27.50 -3.39 -19.10
C SER A 160 -27.37 -4.40 -17.94
N TRP A 161 -27.81 -5.64 -18.12
CA TRP A 161 -27.58 -6.75 -17.17
C TRP A 161 -26.12 -7.20 -17.03
N LEU A 162 -25.22 -6.75 -17.92
CA LEU A 162 -23.79 -7.00 -17.80
C LEU A 162 -23.11 -6.11 -16.75
N ILE A 163 -23.76 -4.99 -16.36
CA ILE A 163 -23.27 -4.07 -15.33
C ILE A 163 -23.03 -4.81 -14.00
N PRO A 164 -24.02 -5.47 -13.36
CA PRO A 164 -23.81 -6.17 -12.08
C PRO A 164 -22.74 -7.24 -12.14
N ILE A 165 -22.69 -7.98 -13.25
CA ILE A 165 -21.73 -9.06 -13.47
C ILE A 165 -20.32 -8.48 -13.50
N SER A 166 -20.08 -7.42 -14.28
CA SER A 166 -18.77 -6.76 -14.34
C SER A 166 -18.31 -6.25 -12.98
N MET A 167 -19.20 -5.59 -12.22
CA MET A 167 -18.89 -4.98 -10.94
C MET A 167 -18.57 -6.02 -9.86
N PHE A 168 -19.35 -7.10 -9.82
CA PHE A 168 -19.09 -8.23 -8.94
C PHE A 168 -17.73 -8.86 -9.23
N LEU A 169 -17.44 -9.16 -10.51
CA LEU A 169 -16.18 -9.76 -10.92
C LEU A 169 -14.98 -8.86 -10.63
N VAL A 170 -15.07 -7.54 -10.88
CA VAL A 170 -14.01 -6.59 -10.54
C VAL A 170 -13.73 -6.55 -9.03
N SER A 171 -14.79 -6.60 -8.22
CA SER A 171 -14.67 -6.55 -6.75
C SER A 171 -13.87 -7.72 -6.15
N THR A 172 -13.74 -8.84 -6.87
CA THR A 172 -12.95 -10.00 -6.42
C THR A 172 -11.49 -9.64 -6.19
N ARG A 173 -10.94 -8.63 -6.87
CA ARG A 173 -9.51 -8.27 -6.85
C ARG A 173 -8.90 -8.11 -5.47
N TRP A 174 -9.66 -7.53 -4.53
CA TRP A 174 -9.18 -7.08 -3.23
C TRP A 174 -9.58 -8.00 -2.09
N TRP A 175 -10.03 -9.22 -2.40
CA TRP A 175 -10.49 -10.20 -1.42
C TRP A 175 -9.51 -10.41 -0.26
N GLU A 176 -8.21 -10.50 -0.55
CA GLU A 176 -7.15 -10.78 0.42
C GLU A 176 -7.07 -9.73 1.53
N ASN A 177 -7.35 -8.48 1.23
CA ASN A 177 -7.18 -7.39 2.18
C ASN A 177 -8.25 -7.40 3.28
N TYR A 178 -9.39 -8.05 3.04
CA TYR A 178 -10.57 -7.99 3.92
C TYR A 178 -10.77 -9.26 4.76
N LEU A 179 -9.76 -10.12 4.84
CA LEU A 179 -9.79 -11.37 5.61
C LEU A 179 -8.91 -11.29 6.85
N ASP A 180 -9.47 -11.79 7.95
CA ASP A 180 -8.84 -11.91 9.27
C ASP A 180 -8.86 -13.38 9.71
N VAL A 181 -7.74 -13.85 10.27
CA VAL A 181 -7.56 -15.18 10.85
C VAL A 181 -8.48 -15.38 12.07
N LYS A 182 -8.81 -14.31 12.80
CA LYS A 182 -9.63 -14.32 14.02
C LYS A 182 -11.14 -14.41 13.76
N SER A 183 -11.58 -14.39 12.50
CA SER A 183 -13.01 -14.50 12.13
C SER A 183 -13.62 -15.78 12.71
N PRO A 184 -14.87 -15.77 13.21
CA PRO A 184 -15.54 -16.97 13.70
C PRO A 184 -15.87 -17.99 12.59
N ILE A 185 -15.90 -17.56 11.32
CA ILE A 185 -16.38 -18.37 10.19
C ILE A 185 -15.25 -19.26 9.65
N ALA A 186 -15.47 -20.58 9.63
CA ALA A 186 -14.47 -21.56 9.19
C ALA A 186 -13.98 -21.34 7.75
N PHE A 187 -14.88 -20.96 6.84
CA PHE A 187 -14.53 -20.62 5.45
C PHE A 187 -13.56 -19.43 5.37
N ILE A 188 -13.83 -18.35 6.13
CA ILE A 188 -12.97 -17.16 6.19
C ILE A 188 -11.61 -17.49 6.78
N LYS A 189 -11.55 -18.32 7.84
CA LYS A 189 -10.27 -18.80 8.39
C LYS A 189 -9.44 -19.56 7.35
N LYS A 190 -10.07 -20.46 6.58
CA LYS A 190 -9.39 -21.21 5.51
C LYS A 190 -8.85 -20.27 4.44
N LEU A 191 -9.64 -19.29 4.02
CA LEU A 191 -9.24 -18.30 3.02
C LEU A 191 -8.15 -17.35 3.55
N SER A 192 -8.17 -17.03 4.84
CA SER A 192 -7.11 -16.27 5.52
C SER A 192 -5.79 -17.06 5.61
N SER A 193 -5.84 -18.39 5.79
CA SER A 193 -4.64 -19.22 5.68
C SER A 193 -4.03 -19.20 4.27
N VAL A 194 -4.86 -19.11 3.23
CA VAL A 194 -4.40 -18.93 1.84
C VAL A 194 -3.72 -17.57 1.66
N LYS A 195 -4.28 -16.49 2.22
CA LYS A 195 -3.66 -15.15 2.29
C LYS A 195 -2.25 -15.22 2.88
N GLU A 196 -2.06 -15.87 4.03
CA GLU A 196 -0.76 -15.95 4.70
C GLU A 196 0.30 -16.73 3.91
N ASP A 197 -0.10 -17.82 3.25
CA ASP A 197 0.80 -18.56 2.35
C ASP A 197 1.19 -17.68 1.14
N LEU A 198 0.20 -17.01 0.53
CA LEU A 198 0.40 -16.10 -0.60
C LEU A 198 1.35 -14.95 -0.25
N ARG A 199 1.24 -14.38 0.96
CA ARG A 199 2.12 -13.29 1.42
C ARG A 199 3.60 -13.68 1.32
N LYS A 200 3.94 -14.94 1.58
CA LYS A 200 5.32 -15.46 1.54
C LYS A 200 5.76 -15.89 0.13
N SER A 201 4.82 -16.29 -0.73
CA SER A 201 5.11 -16.84 -2.06
C SER A 201 4.70 -15.94 -3.24
N ARG A 202 4.26 -14.70 -2.97
CA ARG A 202 3.63 -13.79 -3.94
C ARG A 202 4.44 -13.62 -5.21
N TYR A 203 5.74 -13.31 -5.09
CA TYR A 203 6.58 -13.00 -6.24
C TYR A 203 6.68 -14.18 -7.21
N PHE A 204 6.81 -15.40 -6.69
CA PHE A 204 6.83 -16.58 -7.54
C PHE A 204 5.49 -16.78 -8.27
N ALA A 205 4.37 -16.63 -7.54
CA ALA A 205 3.03 -16.78 -8.13
C ALA A 205 2.76 -15.72 -9.21
N TYR A 206 3.16 -14.47 -8.97
CA TYR A 206 2.88 -13.34 -9.86
C TYR A 206 3.68 -13.32 -11.16
N ILE A 207 4.78 -14.09 -11.27
CA ILE A 207 5.42 -14.33 -12.58
C ILE A 207 4.41 -14.99 -13.53
N PHE A 208 3.78 -16.07 -13.08
CA PHE A 208 2.80 -16.81 -13.88
C PHE A 208 1.46 -16.05 -13.98
N LEU A 209 0.98 -15.48 -12.88
CA LEU A 209 -0.31 -14.80 -12.86
C LEU A 209 -0.32 -13.53 -13.71
N SER A 210 0.74 -12.71 -13.71
CA SER A 210 0.77 -11.51 -14.55
C SER A 210 0.82 -11.86 -16.04
N MET A 211 1.56 -12.89 -16.46
CA MET A 211 1.51 -13.39 -17.84
C MET A 211 0.10 -13.90 -18.21
N TRP A 212 -0.51 -14.67 -17.30
CA TRP A 212 -1.87 -15.19 -17.49
C TRP A 212 -2.90 -14.07 -17.60
N LYS A 213 -2.82 -13.03 -16.78
CA LYS A 213 -3.73 -11.88 -16.83
C LYS A 213 -3.61 -11.11 -18.14
N ILE A 214 -2.39 -10.89 -18.65
CA ILE A 214 -2.19 -10.26 -19.96
C ILE A 214 -2.89 -11.08 -21.05
N LEU A 215 -2.74 -12.42 -21.01
CA LEU A 215 -3.42 -13.32 -21.93
C LEU A 215 -4.95 -13.25 -21.80
N VAL A 216 -5.48 -13.30 -20.57
CA VAL A 216 -6.93 -13.22 -20.33
C VAL A 216 -7.51 -11.88 -20.76
N ILE A 217 -6.84 -10.76 -20.48
CA ILE A 217 -7.28 -9.42 -20.93
C ILE A 217 -7.29 -9.37 -22.45
N PHE A 218 -6.27 -9.92 -23.12
CA PHE A 218 -6.21 -9.98 -24.58
C PHE A 218 -7.34 -10.84 -25.18
N CYS A 219 -7.53 -12.06 -24.66
CA CYS A 219 -8.59 -12.95 -25.10
C CYS A 219 -9.98 -12.40 -24.81
N ALA A 220 -10.19 -11.77 -23.65
CA ALA A 220 -11.46 -11.15 -23.27
C ALA A 220 -11.75 -9.90 -24.12
N MET A 221 -10.75 -9.06 -24.40
CA MET A 221 -10.86 -7.96 -25.35
C MET A 221 -11.34 -8.49 -26.72
N PHE A 222 -10.66 -9.48 -27.27
CA PHE A 222 -11.04 -10.05 -28.57
C PHE A 222 -12.44 -10.70 -28.54
N GLY A 223 -12.76 -11.46 -27.49
CA GLY A 223 -14.05 -12.13 -27.32
C GLY A 223 -15.21 -11.14 -27.20
N PHE A 224 -15.08 -10.09 -26.38
CA PHE A 224 -16.12 -9.06 -26.24
C PHE A 224 -16.26 -8.20 -27.50
N LEU A 225 -15.17 -7.97 -28.23
CA LEU A 225 -15.23 -7.29 -29.53
C LEU A 225 -15.91 -8.15 -30.59
N HIS A 226 -15.73 -9.48 -30.57
CA HIS A 226 -16.48 -10.37 -31.45
C HIS A 226 -17.98 -10.42 -31.14
N LEU A 227 -18.36 -10.21 -29.88
CA LEU A 227 -19.77 -10.08 -29.49
C LEU A 227 -20.39 -8.72 -29.83
N THR A 228 -19.58 -7.70 -30.13
CA THR A 228 -20.05 -6.32 -30.33
C THR A 228 -19.78 -5.76 -31.74
N MET A 229 -18.89 -6.39 -32.51
CA MET A 229 -18.53 -6.03 -33.88
C MET A 229 -18.85 -7.19 -34.81
N ASP A 230 -19.44 -6.90 -35.97
CA ASP A 230 -19.75 -7.92 -36.98
C ASP A 230 -18.49 -8.63 -37.50
N ASN A 231 -17.34 -7.92 -37.56
CA ASN A 231 -16.05 -8.46 -38.03
C ASN A 231 -14.87 -8.15 -37.09
N ALA A 232 -14.73 -8.87 -35.97
CA ALA A 232 -13.61 -8.67 -35.03
C ALA A 232 -12.21 -8.88 -35.63
N SER A 233 -12.06 -9.64 -36.72
CA SER A 233 -10.78 -9.79 -37.42
C SER A 233 -10.27 -8.48 -38.04
N PHE A 234 -11.15 -7.49 -38.22
CA PHE A 234 -10.82 -6.17 -38.74
C PHE A 234 -9.87 -5.39 -37.81
N ILE A 235 -9.86 -5.68 -36.51
CA ILE A 235 -8.97 -5.01 -35.54
C ILE A 235 -7.48 -5.29 -35.84
N PHE A 236 -7.17 -6.48 -36.37
CA PHE A 236 -5.81 -6.85 -36.75
C PHE A 236 -5.46 -6.37 -38.16
N ARG A 237 -6.40 -6.49 -39.12
CA ARG A 237 -6.19 -6.06 -40.50
C ARG A 237 -6.07 -4.54 -40.63
N GLY A 238 -6.90 -3.81 -39.88
CA GLY A 238 -6.96 -2.36 -39.87
C GLY A 238 -5.94 -1.69 -38.94
N PHE A 239 -5.14 -2.44 -38.18
CA PHE A 239 -4.26 -1.87 -37.15
C PHE A 239 -3.35 -0.76 -37.70
N THR A 240 -2.48 -1.07 -38.65
CA THR A 240 -1.50 -0.11 -39.19
C THR A 240 -2.17 1.06 -39.90
N SER A 241 -3.30 0.81 -40.55
CA SER A 241 -4.00 1.81 -41.32
C SER A 241 -4.81 2.76 -40.42
N SER A 242 -5.35 2.28 -39.29
CA SER A 242 -6.09 3.08 -38.31
C SER A 242 -5.22 4.09 -37.56
N PHE A 243 -3.92 3.84 -37.45
CA PHE A 243 -2.96 4.82 -36.93
C PHE A 243 -2.44 5.79 -38.01
N ARG A 244 -3.11 5.87 -39.17
CA ARG A 244 -2.87 6.91 -40.18
C ARG A 244 -4.09 7.82 -40.27
N SER A 245 -3.85 9.08 -40.63
CA SER A 245 -4.93 10.04 -40.90
C SER A 245 -5.80 9.55 -42.04
N HIS A 246 -7.11 9.59 -41.82
CA HIS A 246 -8.13 9.18 -42.77
C HIS A 246 -9.30 10.19 -42.74
N PRO A 247 -10.03 10.36 -43.85
CA PRO A 247 -11.19 11.25 -43.90
C PRO A 247 -12.34 10.70 -43.04
N ILE A 248 -12.92 11.57 -42.23
CA ILE A 248 -14.17 11.34 -41.50
C ILE A 248 -15.26 12.16 -42.18
N LEU A 249 -16.35 11.50 -42.58
CA LEU A 249 -17.48 12.13 -43.27
C LEU A 249 -18.39 12.86 -42.28
N ILE A 250 -18.70 14.12 -42.56
CA ILE A 250 -19.71 14.89 -41.83
C ILE A 250 -21.05 14.75 -42.55
N GLN A 251 -22.12 14.43 -41.82
CA GLN A 251 -23.48 14.34 -42.36
C GLN A 251 -24.37 15.44 -41.76
N PRO A 252 -25.16 16.16 -42.57
CA PRO A 252 -26.14 17.10 -42.05
C PRO A 252 -27.29 16.35 -41.35
N ILE A 253 -27.73 16.84 -40.20
CA ILE A 253 -28.93 16.34 -39.51
C ILE A 253 -30.14 16.72 -40.36
N ARG A 254 -30.84 15.73 -40.93
CA ARG A 254 -32.14 15.97 -41.58
C ARG A 254 -33.19 16.19 -40.49
N THR A 255 -33.45 17.45 -40.15
CA THR A 255 -34.66 17.79 -39.39
C THR A 255 -35.87 17.50 -40.27
N LEU A 256 -36.52 16.37 -40.02
CA LEU A 256 -37.78 16.00 -40.66
C LEU A 256 -38.89 16.89 -40.10
N ALA A 257 -38.90 18.17 -40.48
CA ALA A 257 -40.04 19.06 -40.30
C ALA A 257 -41.11 18.66 -41.34
N LEU A 258 -41.74 17.51 -41.13
CA LEU A 258 -42.80 17.01 -41.98
C LEU A 258 -44.13 17.25 -41.27
N ASN A 259 -44.68 18.44 -41.49
CA ASN A 259 -46.09 18.59 -41.84
C ASN A 259 -46.31 19.93 -42.55
N ILE A 260 -46.75 19.81 -43.81
CA ILE A 260 -47.32 20.83 -44.69
C ILE A 260 -46.29 21.64 -45.50
N LEU A 261 -46.00 21.16 -46.72
CA LEU A 261 -46.29 21.85 -47.98
C LEU A 261 -45.90 20.92 -49.16
N PRO A 262 -46.82 20.55 -50.06
CA PRO A 262 -46.46 19.88 -51.32
C PRO A 262 -45.93 20.92 -52.31
N ASP A 263 -45.06 20.46 -53.21
CA ASP A 263 -44.46 21.19 -54.34
C ASP A 263 -43.17 21.99 -54.06
N VAL A 264 -42.06 21.25 -53.92
CA VAL A 264 -40.76 21.70 -54.43
C VAL A 264 -40.16 20.55 -55.25
N PRO A 265 -39.77 20.77 -56.53
CA PRO A 265 -39.23 19.70 -57.36
C PRO A 265 -37.90 19.19 -56.80
N THR A 266 -37.87 17.87 -56.63
CA THR A 266 -36.71 17.06 -56.27
C THR A 266 -35.60 17.19 -57.32
N ALA A 267 -34.70 18.16 -57.17
CA ALA A 267 -33.42 18.19 -57.90
C ALA A 267 -32.38 19.09 -57.22
N SER A 268 -31.49 18.49 -56.42
CA SER A 268 -30.03 18.66 -56.54
C SER A 268 -29.30 17.82 -55.47
N PRO A 269 -28.63 16.70 -55.82
CA PRO A 269 -27.67 16.05 -54.95
C PRO A 269 -26.32 16.78 -55.09
N LEU A 270 -26.21 17.91 -54.42
CA LEU A 270 -24.93 18.57 -54.11
C LEU A 270 -24.90 18.81 -52.59
N ASP A 271 -25.07 17.74 -51.81
CA ASP A 271 -24.54 17.73 -50.44
C ASP A 271 -23.03 17.60 -50.61
N GLU A 272 -22.33 18.73 -50.58
CA GLU A 272 -20.87 18.77 -50.53
C GLU A 272 -20.44 17.99 -49.28
N GLN A 273 -19.94 16.75 -49.47
CA GLN A 273 -19.48 15.91 -48.36
C GLN A 273 -18.19 16.51 -47.79
N VAL A 274 -18.34 17.38 -46.80
CA VAL A 274 -17.20 17.96 -46.07
C VAL A 274 -16.58 16.87 -45.21
N SER A 275 -15.31 16.57 -45.46
CA SER A 275 -14.53 15.57 -44.70
C SER A 275 -13.51 16.22 -43.79
N ILE A 276 -13.38 15.75 -42.54
CA ILE A 276 -12.33 16.16 -41.60
C ILE A 276 -11.24 15.08 -41.58
N MET A 277 -9.97 15.48 -41.56
CA MET A 277 -8.86 14.54 -41.35
C MET A 277 -8.80 14.09 -39.89
N SER A 278 -8.75 12.78 -39.66
CA SER A 278 -8.57 12.22 -38.32
C SER A 278 -7.16 12.47 -37.76
N SER A 279 -7.09 12.63 -36.44
CA SER A 279 -5.85 12.80 -35.68
C SER A 279 -5.40 11.46 -35.08
N ALA A 280 -4.51 10.77 -35.80
CA ALA A 280 -4.04 9.43 -35.42
C ALA A 280 -3.27 9.38 -34.08
N MET A 281 -2.65 10.48 -33.65
CA MET A 281 -1.84 10.50 -32.42
C MET A 281 -2.66 10.75 -31.15
N THR A 282 -3.88 11.28 -31.27
CA THR A 282 -4.72 11.64 -30.11
C THR A 282 -4.98 10.45 -29.18
N PRO A 283 -5.37 9.25 -29.66
CA PRO A 283 -5.58 8.09 -28.80
C PRO A 283 -4.32 7.63 -28.04
N ILE A 284 -3.13 7.85 -28.63
CA ILE A 284 -1.85 7.51 -28.01
C ILE A 284 -1.52 8.51 -26.90
N TYR A 285 -1.66 9.82 -27.16
CA TYR A 285 -1.42 10.84 -26.14
C TYR A 285 -2.33 10.68 -24.93
N VAL A 286 -3.62 10.41 -25.14
CA VAL A 286 -4.56 10.17 -24.04
C VAL A 286 -4.17 8.91 -23.25
N ALA A 287 -3.72 7.85 -23.93
CA ALA A 287 -3.24 6.64 -23.25
C ALA A 287 -1.99 6.89 -22.40
N LEU A 288 -1.01 7.63 -22.94
CA LEU A 288 0.20 8.01 -22.21
C LEU A 288 -0.11 8.88 -21.00
N ILE A 289 -1.02 9.84 -21.13
CA ILE A 289 -1.48 10.68 -20.01
C ILE A 289 -2.09 9.80 -18.91
N GLN A 290 -2.97 8.85 -19.26
CA GLN A 290 -3.57 7.95 -18.27
C GLN A 290 -2.53 7.04 -17.59
N ILE A 291 -1.59 6.48 -18.35
CA ILE A 291 -0.52 5.63 -17.81
C ILE A 291 0.36 6.42 -16.85
N MET A 292 0.78 7.63 -17.24
CA MET A 292 1.63 8.49 -16.41
C MET A 292 0.89 9.00 -15.17
N ALA A 293 -0.36 9.46 -15.31
CA ALA A 293 -1.16 9.94 -14.18
C ALA A 293 -1.41 8.83 -13.16
N SER A 294 -1.78 7.62 -13.62
CA SER A 294 -2.00 6.48 -12.73
C SER A 294 -0.71 6.01 -12.05
N LEU A 295 0.43 6.02 -12.76
CA LEU A 295 1.73 5.71 -12.18
C LEU A 295 2.15 6.74 -11.12
N LEU A 296 2.00 8.03 -11.40
CA LEU A 296 2.31 9.10 -10.45
C LEU A 296 1.43 9.02 -9.21
N CYS A 297 0.12 8.79 -9.38
CA CYS A 297 -0.81 8.57 -8.26
C CYS A 297 -0.33 7.42 -7.36
N TYR A 298 0.04 6.27 -7.94
CA TYR A 298 0.57 5.15 -7.19
C TYR A 298 1.89 5.46 -6.48
N VAL A 299 2.83 6.13 -7.17
CA VAL A 299 4.15 6.48 -6.61
C VAL A 299 4.03 7.47 -5.45
N PHE A 300 3.28 8.55 -5.62
CA PHE A 300 3.06 9.55 -4.58
C PHE A 300 2.24 9.00 -3.43
N GLY A 301 1.21 8.18 -3.71
CA GLY A 301 0.44 7.54 -2.66
C GLY A 301 1.29 6.60 -1.81
N LYS A 302 2.14 5.80 -2.44
CA LYS A 302 3.14 4.96 -1.74
C LYS A 302 4.12 5.79 -0.93
N PHE A 303 4.58 6.92 -1.46
CA PHE A 303 5.48 7.82 -0.75
C PHE A 303 4.81 8.42 0.50
N ALA A 304 3.59 8.93 0.37
CA ALA A 304 2.80 9.46 1.47
C ALA A 304 2.57 8.43 2.59
N CYS A 305 2.28 7.17 2.23
CA CYS A 305 2.15 6.08 3.19
C CYS A 305 3.48 5.76 3.90
N LYS A 306 4.62 5.83 3.21
CA LYS A 306 5.94 5.54 3.82
C LYS A 306 6.40 6.59 4.83
N ILE A 307 6.02 7.84 4.64
CA ILE A 307 6.39 8.96 5.52
C ILE A 307 5.31 9.28 6.56
N CYS A 308 4.26 8.46 6.66
CA CYS A 308 3.18 8.56 7.63
C CYS A 308 2.28 9.82 7.52
N ILE A 309 2.22 10.51 6.37
CA ILE A 309 1.32 11.66 6.13
C ILE A 309 0.01 11.30 5.40
N GLN A 310 -0.35 10.03 5.43
CA GLN A 310 -1.35 9.48 4.51
C GLN A 310 -2.79 10.00 4.73
N GLY A 311 -3.16 10.46 5.92
CA GLY A 311 -4.50 11.04 6.15
C GLY A 311 -4.77 12.21 5.20
N PHE A 312 -3.86 13.20 5.20
CA PHE A 312 -4.00 14.39 4.37
C PHE A 312 -3.58 14.19 2.91
N SER A 313 -2.49 13.46 2.65
CA SER A 313 -1.91 13.37 1.30
C SER A 313 -2.30 12.13 0.50
N PHE A 314 -3.08 11.22 1.08
CA PHE A 314 -3.52 9.98 0.42
C PHE A 314 -5.02 9.74 0.58
N ALA A 315 -5.51 9.60 1.81
CA ALA A 315 -6.90 9.27 2.10
C ALA A 315 -7.88 10.36 1.64
N PHE A 316 -7.57 11.62 1.97
CA PHE A 316 -8.40 12.76 1.60
C PHE A 316 -8.50 12.96 0.07
N PRO A 317 -7.39 13.07 -0.71
CA PRO A 317 -7.46 13.22 -2.16
C PRO A 317 -8.16 12.06 -2.87
N ILE A 318 -7.91 10.82 -2.43
CA ILE A 318 -8.54 9.63 -3.03
C ILE A 318 -10.05 9.65 -2.82
N SER A 319 -10.52 10.01 -1.62
CA SER A 319 -11.96 10.09 -1.33
C SER A 319 -12.64 11.24 -2.10
N LEU A 320 -11.91 12.31 -2.40
CA LEU A 320 -12.41 13.48 -3.12
C LEU A 320 -12.37 13.33 -4.66
N THR A 321 -11.63 12.34 -5.17
CA THR A 321 -11.36 12.17 -6.61
C THR A 321 -12.66 12.02 -7.42
N ILE A 322 -13.60 11.19 -6.98
CA ILE A 322 -14.84 10.92 -7.71
C ILE A 322 -15.80 12.12 -7.69
N PRO A 323 -16.10 12.77 -6.54
CA PRO A 323 -16.87 14.00 -6.51
C PRO A 323 -16.33 15.09 -7.42
N VAL A 324 -15.02 15.30 -7.40
CA VAL A 324 -14.37 16.32 -8.24
C VAL A 324 -14.44 15.93 -9.71
N CYS A 325 -14.19 14.66 -10.04
CA CYS A 325 -14.29 14.15 -11.41
C CYS A 325 -15.71 14.32 -11.98
N ILE A 326 -16.75 13.89 -11.24
CA ILE A 326 -18.15 14.05 -11.66
C ILE A 326 -18.48 15.54 -11.85
N SER A 327 -18.07 16.40 -10.92
CA SER A 327 -18.34 17.85 -11.01
C SER A 327 -17.67 18.49 -12.24
N MET A 328 -16.42 18.12 -12.52
CA MET A 328 -15.69 18.58 -13.71
C MET A 328 -16.32 18.05 -15.00
N LEU A 329 -16.78 16.79 -15.03
CA LEU A 329 -17.45 16.19 -16.19
C LEU A 329 -18.79 16.84 -16.48
N ILE A 330 -19.58 17.14 -15.43
CA ILE A 330 -20.84 17.89 -15.56
C ILE A 330 -20.57 19.28 -16.13
N ALA A 331 -19.60 20.01 -15.57
CA ALA A 331 -19.23 21.34 -16.06
C ALA A 331 -18.76 21.29 -17.53
N ALA A 332 -17.90 20.33 -17.89
CA ALA A 332 -17.42 20.18 -19.26
C ALA A 332 -18.52 19.82 -20.26
N CYS A 333 -19.47 18.95 -19.89
CA CYS A 333 -20.64 18.65 -20.71
C CYS A 333 -21.58 19.86 -20.84
N GLY A 334 -21.78 20.62 -19.76
CA GLY A 334 -22.58 21.86 -19.78
C GLY A 334 -22.01 22.90 -20.74
N VAL A 335 -20.71 23.24 -20.59
CA VAL A 335 -20.03 24.22 -21.45
C VAL A 335 -20.07 23.82 -22.92
N ARG A 336 -19.89 22.53 -23.25
CA ARG A 336 -20.00 22.07 -24.64
C ARG A 336 -21.41 22.16 -25.21
N THR A 337 -22.43 22.03 -24.36
CA THR A 337 -23.84 22.10 -24.79
C THR A 337 -24.22 23.54 -25.12
N GLU A 338 -23.65 24.51 -24.41
CA GLU A 338 -23.80 25.96 -24.70
C GLU A 338 -22.95 26.41 -25.90
N ASP A 339 -21.68 25.99 -25.96
CA ASP A 339 -20.78 26.26 -27.08
C ASP A 339 -20.06 24.98 -27.55
N MET A 340 -20.46 24.49 -28.73
CA MET A 340 -19.90 23.28 -29.34
C MET A 340 -18.40 23.40 -29.68
N CYS A 341 -17.89 24.62 -29.86
CA CYS A 341 -16.51 24.89 -30.29
C CYS A 341 -15.54 25.24 -29.16
N PHE A 342 -16.00 25.29 -27.91
CA PHE A 342 -15.19 25.72 -26.76
C PHE A 342 -13.87 24.95 -26.59
N PHE A 343 -13.87 23.64 -26.87
CA PHE A 343 -12.71 22.76 -26.68
C PHE A 343 -11.84 22.55 -27.94
N GLU A 344 -12.03 23.33 -29.02
CA GLU A 344 -11.36 23.06 -30.31
C GLU A 344 -9.82 23.12 -30.25
N ASP A 345 -9.26 23.93 -29.34
CA ASP A 345 -7.82 24.10 -29.19
C ASP A 345 -7.15 22.92 -28.44
N ILE A 346 -7.94 22.14 -27.69
CA ILE A 346 -7.44 21.04 -26.82
C ILE A 346 -7.80 19.68 -27.41
N LEU A 347 -9.01 19.53 -27.96
CA LEU A 347 -9.53 18.28 -28.49
C LEU A 347 -9.89 18.42 -29.97
N PRO A 348 -9.67 17.38 -30.80
CA PRO A 348 -10.13 17.38 -32.18
C PRO A 348 -11.63 17.66 -32.27
N LYS A 349 -12.05 18.43 -33.28
CA LYS A 349 -13.43 18.93 -33.44
C LYS A 349 -14.52 17.85 -33.47
N TYR A 350 -14.15 16.62 -33.82
CA TYR A 350 -15.03 15.45 -33.91
C TYR A 350 -14.99 14.55 -32.66
N LEU A 351 -14.16 14.87 -31.66
CA LEU A 351 -13.90 14.01 -30.51
C LEU A 351 -14.40 14.64 -29.20
N PHE A 352 -15.39 14.01 -28.57
CA PHE A 352 -15.79 14.33 -27.21
C PHE A 352 -16.45 13.15 -26.49
N TRP A 353 -16.55 13.24 -25.16
CA TRP A 353 -17.29 12.25 -24.37
C TRP A 353 -18.77 12.18 -24.78
N THR A 354 -19.41 11.06 -24.47
CA THR A 354 -20.87 10.96 -24.63
C THR A 354 -21.51 11.62 -23.42
N CYS A 355 -22.06 12.81 -23.63
CA CYS A 355 -22.79 13.56 -22.60
C CYS A 355 -24.27 13.16 -22.59
N PRO A 356 -24.94 13.27 -21.44
CA PRO A 356 -26.39 13.08 -21.35
C PRO A 356 -27.12 14.16 -22.18
N GLN A 357 -28.25 13.78 -22.79
CA GLN A 357 -29.09 14.68 -23.60
C GLN A 357 -30.21 15.31 -22.74
N GLY A 358 -30.56 16.59 -22.98
CA GLY A 358 -31.67 17.30 -22.34
C GLY A 358 -31.28 18.49 -21.47
N ASN A 359 -32.25 19.11 -20.76
CA ASN A 359 -32.03 20.16 -19.75
C ASN A 359 -31.43 19.54 -18.48
N PHE A 360 -30.22 19.04 -18.63
CA PHE A 360 -29.55 18.15 -17.69
C PHE A 360 -29.46 18.74 -16.29
N PHE A 361 -29.23 20.04 -16.09
CA PHE A 361 -29.14 20.59 -14.73
C PHE A 361 -30.45 20.46 -13.94
N GLN A 362 -31.60 20.67 -14.60
CA GLN A 362 -32.91 20.60 -13.95
C GLN A 362 -33.37 19.14 -13.78
N ASP A 363 -33.08 18.29 -14.77
CA ASP A 363 -33.40 16.87 -14.71
C ASP A 363 -32.44 16.09 -13.80
N PHE A 364 -31.17 16.47 -13.71
CA PHE A 364 -30.20 15.83 -12.82
C PHE A 364 -30.50 16.13 -11.36
N ILE A 365 -30.83 17.38 -11.02
CA ILE A 365 -31.18 17.75 -9.63
C ILE A 365 -32.59 17.24 -9.26
N SER A 366 -33.54 17.23 -10.19
CA SER A 366 -34.95 16.86 -9.90
C SER A 366 -35.30 15.38 -10.13
N SER A 367 -34.57 14.65 -10.98
CA SER A 367 -34.78 13.20 -11.16
C SER A 367 -34.12 12.40 -10.04
N GLN A 368 -34.78 11.31 -9.65
CA GLN A 368 -34.63 10.61 -8.37
C GLN A 368 -33.28 9.89 -8.10
N TYR A 369 -32.22 10.11 -8.91
CA TYR A 369 -31.01 9.28 -8.88
C TYR A 369 -29.69 10.04 -8.62
N ALA A 370 -29.68 11.39 -8.63
CA ALA A 370 -28.44 12.16 -8.46
C ALA A 370 -27.88 12.23 -7.03
N TRP A 371 -28.61 11.76 -6.01
CA TRP A 371 -28.08 11.67 -4.64
C TRP A 371 -27.67 10.23 -4.27
N ILE A 372 -28.10 9.23 -5.03
CA ILE A 372 -27.84 7.82 -4.73
C ILE A 372 -26.35 7.48 -4.87
N TRP A 373 -25.64 8.12 -5.80
CA TRP A 373 -24.19 7.93 -5.93
C TRP A 373 -23.41 8.47 -4.72
N LEU A 374 -23.94 9.45 -3.98
CA LEU A 374 -23.34 9.89 -2.72
C LEU A 374 -23.43 8.80 -1.65
N LEU A 375 -24.53 8.04 -1.63
CA LEU A 375 -24.64 6.88 -0.74
C LEU A 375 -23.64 5.78 -1.11
N TRP A 376 -23.42 5.55 -2.41
CA TRP A 376 -22.37 4.62 -2.87
C TRP A 376 -20.98 5.11 -2.46
N LEU A 377 -20.71 6.40 -2.62
CA LEU A 377 -19.45 7.00 -2.16
C LEU A 377 -19.25 6.87 -0.64
N LEU A 378 -20.28 7.10 0.16
CA LEU A 378 -20.24 6.93 1.62
C LEU A 378 -19.94 5.48 2.00
N SER A 379 -20.59 4.52 1.32
CA SER A 379 -20.32 3.10 1.54
C SER A 379 -18.88 2.72 1.14
N GLN A 380 -18.35 3.24 0.02
CA GLN A 380 -16.95 3.04 -0.36
C GLN A 380 -16.01 3.63 0.69
N THR A 381 -16.27 4.85 1.15
CA THR A 381 -15.47 5.54 2.17
C THR A 381 -15.40 4.72 3.47
N TRP A 382 -16.53 4.14 3.88
CA TRP A 382 -16.58 3.23 5.03
C TRP A 382 -15.76 1.95 4.80
N VAL A 383 -15.92 1.29 3.65
CA VAL A 383 -15.15 0.08 3.30
C VAL A 383 -13.64 0.35 3.28
N THR A 384 -13.24 1.58 2.96
CA THR A 384 -11.84 2.02 2.96
C THR A 384 -11.43 2.80 4.22
N VAL A 385 -12.22 2.79 5.30
CA VAL A 385 -11.96 3.64 6.48
C VAL A 385 -10.57 3.42 7.10
N HIS A 386 -9.98 2.23 6.93
CA HIS A 386 -8.64 1.89 7.41
C HIS A 386 -7.52 2.76 6.83
N ILE A 387 -7.74 3.43 5.69
CA ILE A 387 -6.72 4.32 5.11
C ILE A 387 -6.58 5.64 5.90
N TRP A 388 -7.57 6.01 6.71
CA TRP A 388 -7.61 7.26 7.47
C TRP A 388 -6.89 7.20 8.82
N THR A 389 -6.87 6.02 9.46
CA THR A 389 -6.21 5.81 10.77
C THR A 389 -5.25 4.62 10.71
N PRO A 390 -4.12 4.77 10.03
CA PRO A 390 -3.19 3.69 9.71
C PRO A 390 -2.10 3.56 10.77
N LYS A 391 -1.78 2.32 11.11
CA LYS A 391 -0.78 1.93 12.11
C LYS A 391 0.40 1.25 11.43
N CYS A 392 1.12 2.03 10.62
CA CYS A 392 2.31 1.55 9.93
C CYS A 392 3.58 2.17 10.49
N GLU A 393 4.61 1.33 10.65
CA GLU A 393 5.97 1.79 10.93
C GLU A 393 6.46 2.77 9.86
N ARG A 394 7.24 3.76 10.29
CA ARG A 394 7.88 4.71 9.41
C ARG A 394 8.83 3.98 8.45
N LEU A 395 8.78 4.36 7.16
CA LEU A 395 9.57 3.76 6.08
C LEU A 395 9.33 2.26 5.85
N ALA A 396 8.17 1.74 6.26
CA ALA A 396 7.78 0.36 6.00
C ALA A 396 7.93 -0.04 4.51
N SER A 397 8.29 -1.32 4.29
CA SER A 397 8.43 -1.86 2.94
C SER A 397 7.08 -1.82 2.21
N THR A 398 7.12 -1.69 0.88
CA THR A 398 5.89 -1.61 0.06
C THR A 398 5.02 -2.87 0.20
N GLU A 399 5.62 -4.02 0.49
CA GLU A 399 4.93 -5.30 0.72
C GLU A 399 4.17 -5.35 2.05
N LYS A 400 4.65 -4.60 3.05
CA LYS A 400 3.95 -4.40 4.32
C LYS A 400 2.80 -3.40 4.14
N LEU A 401 3.01 -2.33 3.35
CA LEU A 401 2.00 -1.27 3.13
C LEU A 401 0.84 -1.66 2.19
N PHE A 402 1.13 -2.36 1.10
CA PHE A 402 0.13 -2.74 0.09
C PHE A 402 0.02 -4.25 -0.01
N VAL A 403 -1.19 -4.74 -0.28
CA VAL A 403 -1.44 -6.17 -0.45
C VAL A 403 -0.94 -6.62 -1.83
N ASN A 404 -1.54 -6.09 -2.88
CA ASN A 404 -1.19 -6.36 -4.27
C ASN A 404 0.05 -5.59 -4.72
N PRO A 405 0.87 -6.19 -5.62
CA PRO A 405 2.16 -5.64 -5.99
C PRO A 405 2.08 -4.36 -6.82
N MET A 406 0.98 -4.15 -7.56
CA MET A 406 0.74 -3.02 -8.45
C MET A 406 -0.74 -2.56 -8.40
N TYR A 407 -1.03 -1.44 -9.07
CA TYR A 407 -2.34 -0.80 -9.17
C TYR A 407 -3.14 -1.23 -10.41
N CYS A 408 -4.43 -0.89 -10.48
CA CYS A 408 -5.25 -0.97 -11.69
C CYS A 408 -5.21 0.36 -12.44
N GLY A 409 -4.84 0.35 -13.72
CA GLY A 409 -4.76 1.58 -14.54
C GLY A 409 -6.11 2.22 -14.84
N ALA A 410 -7.18 1.42 -14.92
CA ALA A 410 -8.53 1.92 -15.24
C ALA A 410 -9.30 2.44 -14.00
N LEU A 411 -9.02 1.90 -12.82
CA LEU A 411 -9.71 2.22 -11.56
C LEU A 411 -8.66 2.58 -10.50
N ILE A 412 -7.88 3.63 -10.75
CA ILE A 412 -6.68 3.95 -9.95
C ILE A 412 -7.03 4.27 -8.50
N ASP A 413 -8.05 5.09 -8.28
CA ASP A 413 -8.47 5.57 -6.97
C ASP A 413 -9.04 4.42 -6.11
N GLN A 414 -9.99 3.63 -6.64
CA GLN A 414 -10.50 2.45 -5.93
C GLN A 414 -9.39 1.41 -5.75
N SER A 415 -8.54 1.21 -6.76
CA SER A 415 -7.45 0.26 -6.67
C SER A 415 -6.47 0.61 -5.57
N VAL A 416 -6.07 1.86 -5.43
CA VAL A 416 -5.06 2.25 -4.46
C VAL A 416 -5.67 2.28 -3.05
N ALA A 417 -6.92 2.71 -2.90
CA ALA A 417 -7.66 2.69 -1.63
C ALA A 417 -7.86 1.27 -1.09
N LEU A 418 -8.43 0.37 -1.91
CA LEU A 418 -8.74 -1.01 -1.52
C LEU A 418 -7.49 -1.89 -1.41
N ASN A 419 -6.37 -1.48 -2.04
CA ASN A 419 -5.10 -2.20 -1.97
C ASN A 419 -4.23 -1.80 -0.77
N ARG A 420 -4.49 -0.66 -0.13
CA ARG A 420 -3.81 -0.30 1.12
C ARG A 420 -4.15 -1.34 2.17
N ARG A 421 -3.12 -1.98 2.74
CA ARG A 421 -3.29 -3.07 3.71
C ARG A 421 -4.06 -2.59 4.94
N ARG A 422 -5.04 -3.37 5.38
CA ARG A 422 -5.70 -3.23 6.68
C ARG A 422 -4.76 -3.70 7.79
N ASP A 423 -4.65 -2.93 8.86
CA ASP A 423 -3.76 -3.28 9.96
C ASP A 423 -4.37 -4.47 10.74
N ASP A 424 -3.72 -5.64 10.64
CA ASP A 424 -4.15 -6.91 11.27
C ASP A 424 -3.62 -7.04 12.73
N GLU A 425 -2.73 -6.12 13.15
CA GLU A 425 -2.09 -6.11 14.46
C GLU A 425 -2.94 -5.34 15.49
N GLY A 426 -3.15 -5.95 16.65
CA GLY A 426 -3.99 -5.39 17.71
C GLY A 426 -3.38 -4.11 18.27
N GLU A 427 -4.24 -3.18 18.71
CA GLU A 427 -3.79 -2.08 19.57
C GLU A 427 -3.16 -2.68 20.83
N ILE A 428 -1.88 -2.43 21.06
CA ILE A 428 -1.28 -2.63 22.37
C ILE A 428 -1.97 -1.60 23.27
N LYS A 429 -2.84 -2.06 24.17
CA LYS A 429 -3.47 -1.16 25.15
C LYS A 429 -2.50 -0.91 26.30
N SER A 430 -2.59 0.25 26.92
CA SER A 430 -1.82 0.56 28.14
C SER A 430 -2.12 -0.41 29.27
N GLU A 431 -3.33 -0.95 29.31
CA GLU A 431 -3.77 -2.00 30.24
C GLU A 431 -3.09 -3.37 29.99
N ASP A 432 -2.66 -3.65 28.76
CA ASP A 432 -1.96 -4.91 28.43
C ASP A 432 -0.45 -4.84 28.71
N LEU A 433 0.05 -3.64 29.04
CA LEU A 433 1.47 -3.37 29.26
C LEU A 433 1.91 -3.53 30.72
N ASP A 434 1.02 -3.91 31.65
CA ASP A 434 1.24 -4.06 33.10
C ASP A 434 2.72 -4.08 33.51
N LEU A 435 3.27 -2.88 33.69
CA LEU A 435 4.61 -2.64 34.24
C LEU A 435 4.59 -2.78 35.78
N GLU A 436 3.54 -3.37 36.35
CA GLU A 436 3.35 -3.62 37.79
C GLU A 436 4.04 -4.90 38.28
N GLY A 437 5.13 -5.31 37.63
CA GLY A 437 6.03 -6.34 38.16
C GLY A 437 7.04 -5.74 39.12
N ASN A 438 6.70 -5.69 40.41
CA ASN A 438 7.59 -5.54 41.59
C ASN A 438 8.98 -4.94 41.29
N ASP A 439 9.16 -3.65 41.58
CA ASP A 439 10.40 -2.86 41.51
C ASP A 439 11.56 -3.39 42.42
N GLU A 440 11.48 -4.63 42.94
CA GLU A 440 12.54 -5.28 43.73
C GLU A 440 13.19 -6.51 43.08
N ASN A 441 12.59 -7.11 42.04
CA ASN A 441 13.23 -8.19 41.30
C ASN A 441 13.57 -7.74 39.88
N ASP A 442 14.76 -7.17 39.78
CA ASP A 442 15.56 -6.95 38.59
C ASP A 442 15.23 -8.00 37.49
N ILE A 443 14.42 -7.64 36.49
CA ILE A 443 14.18 -8.47 35.28
C ILE A 443 15.51 -8.81 34.58
N SER A 444 16.54 -8.03 34.88
CA SER A 444 17.91 -8.21 34.42
C SER A 444 18.71 -9.27 35.18
N GLN A 445 18.32 -9.67 36.40
CA GLN A 445 18.93 -10.79 37.12
C GLN A 445 18.40 -12.15 36.65
N TYR A 446 17.21 -12.20 36.04
CA TYR A 446 16.65 -13.47 35.53
C TYR A 446 17.49 -14.11 34.40
N TYR A 447 18.35 -13.32 33.73
CA TYR A 447 19.21 -13.80 32.66
C TYR A 447 20.64 -14.16 33.10
N GLU A 448 21.09 -13.70 34.28
CA GLU A 448 22.46 -13.92 34.75
C GLU A 448 22.63 -15.15 35.67
N THR A 449 21.55 -15.65 36.26
CA THR A 449 21.62 -16.74 37.26
C THR A 449 21.16 -18.11 36.77
N ILE A 450 20.70 -18.26 35.53
CA ILE A 450 20.30 -19.59 35.00
C ILE A 450 21.51 -20.50 34.70
N SER A 451 22.75 -19.97 34.64
CA SER A 451 23.93 -20.81 34.43
C SER A 451 24.50 -21.48 35.70
N ILE A 452 23.93 -21.26 36.89
CA ILE A 452 24.51 -21.80 38.15
C ILE A 452 23.52 -22.58 39.04
N GLN A 453 22.21 -22.59 38.79
CA GLN A 453 21.29 -23.44 39.57
C GLN A 453 20.96 -24.75 38.85
N THR A 454 21.92 -25.67 38.86
CA THR A 454 21.68 -27.10 38.69
C THR A 454 21.00 -27.62 39.96
N GLU A 455 19.90 -28.35 39.77
CA GLU A 455 19.23 -29.21 40.76
C GLU A 455 18.65 -28.53 42.01
N THR A 456 17.36 -28.18 41.96
CA THR A 456 16.29 -28.64 42.90
C THR A 456 15.12 -27.65 42.94
N SER A 457 14.12 -27.84 42.06
CA SER A 457 12.71 -27.63 42.43
C SER A 457 11.81 -28.29 41.37
N SER A 458 11.40 -29.51 41.68
CA SER A 458 10.30 -30.22 41.05
C SER A 458 8.99 -29.45 41.25
N GLY A 459 8.30 -29.12 40.15
CA GLY A 459 6.87 -28.80 40.19
C GLY A 459 6.45 -27.56 39.40
N GLN A 460 6.15 -27.77 38.11
CA GLN A 460 5.08 -27.15 37.29
C GLN A 460 5.50 -27.09 35.81
N VAL A 461 5.53 -28.27 35.19
CA VAL A 461 5.48 -28.40 33.73
C VAL A 461 4.00 -28.31 33.33
N GLY A 462 3.59 -27.25 32.62
CA GLY A 462 2.24 -27.23 32.03
C GLY A 462 1.52 -25.89 31.86
N LYS A 463 2.20 -24.80 31.48
CA LYS A 463 1.51 -23.68 30.81
C LYS A 463 2.16 -23.42 29.47
N ASN A 464 1.44 -23.74 28.38
CA ASN A 464 1.75 -23.23 27.05
C ASN A 464 1.59 -21.71 27.10
N VAL A 465 2.68 -20.98 27.34
CA VAL A 465 2.68 -19.52 27.42
C VAL A 465 2.60 -18.96 26.01
N THR A 466 1.45 -18.40 25.68
CA THR A 466 1.21 -17.59 24.47
C THR A 466 2.11 -16.35 24.46
N VAL A 467 2.47 -15.86 23.27
CA VAL A 467 3.23 -14.61 23.05
C VAL A 467 2.64 -13.48 23.91
N ARG A 468 3.48 -12.80 24.69
CA ARG A 468 3.07 -11.69 25.56
C ARG A 468 3.12 -10.37 24.78
N SER A 469 2.31 -9.40 25.20
CA SER A 469 2.33 -8.02 24.69
C SER A 469 3.73 -7.40 24.76
N SER A 470 4.49 -7.69 25.82
CA SER A 470 5.87 -7.22 25.99
C SER A 470 6.87 -7.81 25.00
N ASP A 471 6.58 -8.95 24.37
CA ASP A 471 7.46 -9.54 23.34
C ASP A 471 7.36 -8.77 22.00
N HIS A 472 6.35 -7.89 21.86
CA HIS A 472 6.20 -6.97 20.73
C HIS A 472 6.96 -5.64 20.92
N ILE A 473 7.52 -5.38 22.11
CA ILE A 473 8.29 -4.17 22.37
C ILE A 473 9.63 -4.26 21.64
N THR A 474 9.98 -3.19 20.94
CA THR A 474 11.25 -3.10 20.21
C THR A 474 12.42 -3.05 21.19
N ARG A 475 13.44 -3.89 20.97
CA ARG A 475 14.68 -3.90 21.76
C ARG A 475 15.86 -3.46 20.92
N ILE A 476 16.63 -2.50 21.41
CA ILE A 476 17.82 -1.99 20.73
C ILE A 476 19.05 -2.27 21.58
N TYR A 477 19.95 -3.09 21.05
CA TYR A 477 21.29 -3.30 21.58
C TYR A 477 22.28 -2.38 20.86
N ALA A 478 22.64 -1.27 21.51
CA ALA A 478 23.68 -0.38 21.01
C ALA A 478 25.06 -0.98 21.27
N CYS A 479 25.74 -1.43 20.22
CA CYS A 479 27.00 -2.14 20.29
C CYS A 479 28.13 -1.28 19.71
N ALA A 480 28.88 -0.59 20.57
CA ALA A 480 30.02 0.21 20.14
C ALA A 480 31.32 -0.57 20.25
N THR A 481 32.22 -0.35 19.30
CA THR A 481 33.60 -0.86 19.37
C THR A 481 34.56 0.28 19.66
N MET A 482 35.53 0.05 20.55
CA MET A 482 36.55 1.03 20.87
C MET A 482 37.93 0.37 20.82
N TRP A 483 38.89 1.06 20.19
CA TRP A 483 40.30 0.69 20.21
C TRP A 483 41.17 1.94 19.99
N HIS A 484 41.92 2.35 21.02
CA HIS A 484 42.75 3.56 20.99
C HIS A 484 41.99 4.87 20.70
N GLU A 485 40.70 4.96 21.08
CA GLU A 485 39.90 6.19 20.93
C GLU A 485 40.47 7.37 21.74
N THR A 486 40.27 8.58 21.23
CA THR A 486 40.59 9.83 21.92
C THR A 486 39.55 10.19 22.99
N THR A 487 39.87 11.18 23.83
CA THR A 487 38.96 11.64 24.89
C THR A 487 37.70 12.24 24.28
N GLU A 488 37.86 12.99 23.19
CA GLU A 488 36.77 13.64 22.47
C GLU A 488 35.83 12.61 21.83
N GLU A 489 36.37 11.57 21.19
CA GLU A 489 35.59 10.47 20.58
C GLU A 489 34.78 9.73 21.65
N MET A 490 35.43 9.25 22.73
CA MET A 490 34.73 8.57 23.83
C MET A 490 33.65 9.46 24.46
N LEU A 491 33.93 10.76 24.66
CA LEU A 491 32.96 11.70 25.22
C LEU A 491 31.76 11.90 24.28
N GLN A 492 32.00 11.99 22.97
CA GLN A 492 30.95 12.14 21.96
C GLN A 492 30.03 10.92 21.90
N MET A 493 30.61 9.71 21.88
CA MET A 493 29.85 8.46 21.93
C MET A 493 29.03 8.34 23.23
N LEU A 494 29.63 8.62 24.39
CA LEU A 494 28.93 8.53 25.67
C LEU A 494 27.79 9.55 25.78
N LYS A 495 27.97 10.78 25.28
CA LYS A 495 26.90 11.78 25.20
C LYS A 495 25.73 11.26 24.36
N SER A 496 26.00 10.62 23.24
CA SER A 496 24.96 10.03 22.37
C SER A 496 24.18 8.93 23.08
N VAL A 497 24.88 8.04 23.78
CA VAL A 497 24.27 6.97 24.56
C VAL A 497 23.40 7.52 25.70
N LEU A 498 23.89 8.52 26.43
CA LEU A 498 23.17 9.13 27.54
C LEU A 498 21.94 9.93 27.09
N ARG A 499 21.97 10.57 25.92
CA ARG A 499 20.77 11.18 25.32
C ARG A 499 19.70 10.14 25.00
N MET A 500 20.10 8.97 24.49
CA MET A 500 19.15 7.87 24.26
C MET A 500 18.59 7.30 25.56
N ASP A 501 19.40 7.24 26.62
CA ASP A 501 18.95 6.86 27.96
C ASP A 501 17.90 7.84 28.52
N GLU A 502 18.12 9.14 28.32
CA GLU A 502 17.17 10.20 28.69
C GLU A 502 15.85 10.12 27.89
N ASP A 503 15.91 9.98 26.57
CA ASP A 503 14.72 9.82 25.70
C ASP A 503 13.89 8.60 26.11
N GLN A 504 14.55 7.45 26.27
CA GLN A 504 13.87 6.21 26.63
C GLN A 504 13.28 6.27 28.05
N CYS A 505 13.97 6.93 28.99
CA CYS A 505 13.44 7.19 30.34
C CYS A 505 12.18 8.08 30.28
N ALA A 506 12.20 9.16 29.48
CA ALA A 506 11.06 10.04 29.32
C ALA A 506 9.84 9.30 28.77
N ARG A 507 10.01 8.47 27.73
CA ARG A 507 8.94 7.64 27.15
C ARG A 507 8.41 6.61 28.15
N ARG A 508 9.30 5.95 28.89
CA ARG A 508 8.92 4.99 29.95
C ARG A 508 8.08 5.65 31.04
N ASN A 509 8.46 6.85 31.47
CA ASN A 509 7.73 7.61 32.47
C ASN A 509 6.37 8.08 31.95
N ALA A 510 6.28 8.50 30.67
CA ALA A 510 5.00 8.85 30.05
C ALA A 510 4.05 7.64 30.00
N GLN A 511 4.56 6.45 29.68
CA GLN A 511 3.76 5.23 29.72
C GLN A 511 3.32 4.87 31.14
N LYS A 512 4.26 4.84 32.10
CA LYS A 512 4.01 4.40 33.49
C LYS A 512 3.09 5.36 34.25
N TYR A 513 3.32 6.68 34.14
CA TYR A 513 2.64 7.67 34.96
C TYR A 513 1.47 8.37 34.26
N LEU A 514 1.56 8.59 32.94
CA LEU A 514 0.48 9.27 32.17
C LEU A 514 -0.46 8.29 31.46
N ARG A 515 -0.16 6.97 31.49
CA ARG A 515 -0.92 5.90 30.81
C ARG A 515 -1.08 6.14 29.30
N ILE A 516 -0.18 6.90 28.71
CA ILE A 516 -0.14 7.15 27.26
C ILE A 516 0.61 5.98 26.63
N VAL A 517 -0.01 5.28 25.69
CA VAL A 517 0.69 4.26 24.89
C VAL A 517 1.49 4.98 23.81
N ASP A 518 2.81 5.03 23.99
CA ASP A 518 3.73 5.43 22.92
C ASP A 518 3.95 4.24 21.96
N PRO A 519 3.49 4.32 20.70
CA PRO A 519 3.70 3.25 19.72
C PRO A 519 5.17 3.07 19.34
N ASP A 520 6.01 4.08 19.55
CA ASP A 520 7.43 4.08 19.20
C ASP A 520 8.32 3.75 20.43
N TYR A 521 7.75 3.17 21.49
CA TYR A 521 8.51 2.79 22.67
C TYR A 521 9.50 1.65 22.38
N TYR A 522 10.70 1.79 22.95
CA TYR A 522 11.76 0.80 22.84
C TYR A 522 12.47 0.59 24.18
N GLU A 523 13.05 -0.60 24.34
CA GLU A 523 14.01 -0.90 25.40
C GLU A 523 15.43 -0.72 24.85
N PHE A 524 16.30 -0.11 25.67
CA PHE A 524 17.63 0.28 25.26
C PHE A 524 18.68 -0.33 26.20
N GLU A 525 19.65 -1.06 25.64
CA GLU A 525 20.79 -1.61 26.38
C GLU A 525 22.08 -1.34 25.59
N VAL A 526 23.13 -0.89 26.27
CA VAL A 526 24.38 -0.46 25.63
C VAL A 526 25.49 -1.43 25.97
N HIS A 527 26.22 -1.86 24.94
CA HIS A 527 27.39 -2.71 25.02
C HIS A 527 28.57 -2.01 24.35
N ILE A 528 29.65 -1.78 25.11
CA ILE A 528 30.92 -1.27 24.62
C ILE A 528 31.90 -2.44 24.56
N PHE A 529 32.39 -2.77 23.37
CA PHE A 529 33.40 -3.82 23.17
C PHE A 529 34.78 -3.16 23.06
N PHE A 530 35.55 -3.25 24.13
CA PHE A 530 36.89 -2.68 24.22
C PHE A 530 37.93 -3.72 23.78
N ASP A 531 38.63 -3.46 22.67
CA ASP A 531 39.69 -4.34 22.18
C ASP A 531 41.01 -4.03 22.91
N ASP A 532 41.79 -5.08 23.21
CA ASP A 532 43.09 -5.04 23.90
C ASP A 532 43.08 -4.20 25.20
N ALA A 533 42.20 -4.59 26.14
CA ALA A 533 41.87 -3.78 27.32
C ALA A 533 42.86 -3.90 28.50
N PHE A 534 43.84 -4.79 28.41
CA PHE A 534 44.79 -5.11 29.48
C PHE A 534 46.23 -4.93 29.01
N GLU A 535 47.08 -4.43 29.90
CA GLU A 535 48.52 -4.24 29.71
C GLU A 535 49.27 -4.79 30.94
N LEU A 536 50.56 -5.08 30.80
CA LEU A 536 51.41 -5.48 31.93
C LEU A 536 51.59 -4.28 32.87
N CYS A 537 51.64 -4.53 34.18
CA CYS A 537 51.90 -3.49 35.17
C CYS A 537 53.35 -3.01 35.05
N ASP A 538 53.57 -1.70 35.15
CA ASP A 538 54.92 -1.12 35.11
C ASP A 538 55.78 -1.53 36.32
N ASP A 539 55.12 -1.85 37.45
CA ASP A 539 55.77 -2.20 38.72
C ASP A 539 55.94 -3.71 38.92
N ASP A 540 55.15 -4.54 38.21
CA ASP A 540 55.14 -6.00 38.32
C ASP A 540 54.84 -6.66 36.98
N ASP A 541 55.85 -7.25 36.36
CA ASP A 541 55.77 -7.95 35.08
C ASP A 541 54.85 -9.20 35.12
N GLU A 542 54.40 -9.65 36.30
CA GLU A 542 53.46 -10.75 36.44
C GLU A 542 51.99 -10.29 36.56
N GLU A 543 51.72 -9.00 36.80
CA GLU A 543 50.37 -8.47 36.98
C GLU A 543 49.82 -7.80 35.71
N MET A 544 48.63 -8.21 35.28
CA MET A 544 47.91 -7.58 34.17
C MET A 544 46.92 -6.54 34.69
N VAL A 545 47.16 -5.28 34.34
CA VAL A 545 46.31 -4.14 34.72
C VAL A 545 45.47 -3.66 33.53
N VAL A 546 44.39 -2.93 33.81
CA VAL A 546 43.60 -2.30 32.74
C VAL A 546 44.40 -1.18 32.07
N ASN A 547 44.29 -1.10 30.75
CA ASN A 547 45.05 -0.14 29.96
C ASN A 547 44.63 1.32 30.24
N ARG A 548 45.46 2.26 29.79
CA ARG A 548 45.17 3.71 29.89
C ARG A 548 43.81 4.14 29.30
N PHE A 549 43.35 3.49 28.23
CA PHE A 549 42.11 3.85 27.54
C PHE A 549 40.86 3.44 28.32
N VAL A 550 40.92 2.31 29.04
CA VAL A 550 39.85 1.89 29.96
C VAL A 550 39.79 2.84 31.15
N LYS A 551 40.95 3.27 31.68
CA LYS A 551 41.01 4.30 32.75
C LYS A 551 40.39 5.62 32.28
N GLN A 552 40.71 6.04 31.05
CA GLN A 552 40.14 7.21 30.40
C GLN A 552 38.62 7.11 30.24
N LEU A 553 38.09 5.96 29.77
CA LEU A 553 36.64 5.72 29.68
C LEU A 553 35.91 5.94 31.01
N VAL A 554 36.49 5.45 32.12
CA VAL A 554 35.92 5.61 33.46
C VAL A 554 35.90 7.10 33.87
N GLN A 555 36.94 7.86 33.52
CA GLN A 555 37.04 9.29 33.85
C GLN A 555 36.04 10.14 33.06
N VAL A 556 35.85 9.87 31.76
CA VAL A 556 34.95 10.67 30.91
C VAL A 556 33.47 10.41 31.17
N MET A 557 33.12 9.31 31.86
CA MET A 557 31.74 8.90 32.12
C MET A 557 30.93 9.96 32.89
N ASP A 558 31.49 10.50 33.98
CA ASP A 558 30.83 11.56 34.79
C ASP A 558 30.74 12.88 34.01
N THR A 559 31.76 13.19 33.21
CA THR A 559 31.77 14.37 32.34
C THR A 559 30.71 14.26 31.23
N ALA A 560 30.51 13.08 30.66
CA ALA A 560 29.47 12.84 29.65
C ALA A 560 28.07 12.99 30.26
N ALA A 561 27.82 12.36 31.42
CA ALA A 561 26.54 12.46 32.14
C ALA A 561 26.20 13.91 32.50
N SER A 562 27.17 14.65 33.04
CA SER A 562 26.96 16.03 33.43
C SER A 562 26.67 16.95 32.24
N ASN A 563 27.31 16.70 31.09
CA ASN A 563 27.09 17.48 29.88
C ASN A 563 25.71 17.27 29.25
N VAL A 564 25.16 16.05 29.30
CA VAL A 564 23.84 15.74 28.73
C VAL A 564 22.73 16.32 29.59
N HIS A 565 22.78 16.07 30.90
CA HIS A 565 21.74 16.50 31.84
C HIS A 565 21.91 17.95 32.34
N GLN A 566 22.94 18.67 31.86
CA GLN A 566 23.23 20.07 32.19
C GLN A 566 23.33 20.37 33.71
N CYS A 567 23.66 19.35 34.51
CA CYS A 567 23.88 19.46 35.94
C CYS A 567 25.04 18.55 36.36
N ASN A 568 25.64 18.81 37.53
CA ASN A 568 26.77 18.01 37.99
C ASN A 568 26.29 16.64 38.46
N ILE A 569 26.50 15.61 37.63
CA ILE A 569 26.11 14.22 37.92
C ILE A 569 27.37 13.40 38.16
N ARG A 570 27.37 12.67 39.27
CA ARG A 570 28.34 11.62 39.56
C ARG A 570 27.66 10.26 39.53
N LEU A 571 28.11 9.40 38.65
CA LEU A 571 27.59 8.04 38.54
C LEU A 571 28.18 7.17 39.65
N LYS A 572 27.43 6.14 40.05
CA LYS A 572 27.98 5.12 40.96
C LYS A 572 29.11 4.38 40.25
N PRO A 573 30.17 3.98 40.99
CA PRO A 573 31.24 3.16 40.42
C PRO A 573 30.67 1.90 39.75
N PRO A 574 31.27 1.45 38.63
CA PRO A 574 30.79 0.27 37.92
C PRO A 574 30.97 -1.00 38.75
N LYS A 575 30.05 -1.95 38.57
CA LYS A 575 30.24 -3.32 39.04
C LYS A 575 31.29 -3.99 38.15
N LYS A 576 32.36 -4.50 38.77
CA LYS A 576 33.46 -5.19 38.09
C LYS A 576 33.20 -6.70 38.15
N ILE A 577 33.16 -7.37 37.00
CA ILE A 577 32.84 -8.79 36.91
C ILE A 577 33.91 -9.49 36.07
N PRO A 578 34.61 -10.51 36.59
CA PRO A 578 35.55 -11.30 35.80
C PRO A 578 34.77 -12.14 34.78
N THR A 579 35.32 -12.30 33.58
CA THR A 579 34.66 -13.06 32.50
C THR A 579 35.65 -13.96 31.77
N PRO A 580 35.21 -15.03 31.09
CA PRO A 580 36.10 -15.95 30.40
C PRO A 580 37.00 -15.29 29.33
N TYR A 581 36.56 -14.15 28.78
CA TYR A 581 37.30 -13.38 27.77
C TYR A 581 38.11 -12.21 28.34
N GLY A 582 38.13 -11.99 29.67
CA GLY A 582 38.77 -10.85 30.31
C GLY A 582 37.93 -10.31 31.47
N GLY A 583 37.29 -9.16 31.27
CA GLY A 583 36.49 -8.50 32.31
C GLY A 583 35.25 -7.80 31.77
N ARG A 584 34.38 -7.36 32.68
CA ARG A 584 33.18 -6.59 32.35
C ARG A 584 32.94 -5.52 33.41
N LEU A 585 32.63 -4.31 32.95
CA LEU A 585 32.21 -3.18 33.78
C LEU A 585 30.75 -2.88 33.49
N VAL A 586 29.93 -2.78 34.54
CA VAL A 586 28.49 -2.51 34.41
C VAL A 586 28.13 -1.24 35.17
N TRP A 587 27.60 -0.26 34.45
CA TRP A 587 27.02 0.96 35.00
C TRP A 587 25.50 0.93 34.88
N LEU A 588 24.84 1.55 35.86
CA LEU A 588 23.44 1.92 35.77
C LEU A 588 23.39 3.42 35.44
N MET A 589 22.87 3.76 34.27
CA MET A 589 22.75 5.14 33.81
C MET A 589 21.57 5.86 34.51
N PRO A 590 21.50 7.20 34.47
CA PRO A 590 20.48 7.98 35.17
C PRO A 590 19.03 7.59 34.80
N GLY A 591 18.79 7.23 33.54
CA GLY A 591 17.51 6.73 33.00
C GLY A 591 17.20 5.27 33.35
N LYS A 592 17.98 4.65 34.26
CA LYS A 592 17.87 3.24 34.69
C LYS A 592 18.14 2.20 33.61
N ASN A 593 18.72 2.58 32.46
CA ASN A 593 19.24 1.59 31.52
C ASN A 593 20.68 1.17 31.88
N LYS A 594 21.09 0.02 31.36
CA LYS A 594 22.42 -0.54 31.61
C LYS A 594 23.40 -0.13 30.52
N LEU A 595 24.60 0.26 30.94
CA LEU A 595 25.77 0.39 30.07
C LEU A 595 26.80 -0.65 30.50
N ILE A 596 27.19 -1.51 29.57
CA ILE A 596 28.06 -2.66 29.81
C ILE A 596 29.30 -2.54 28.95
N ALA A 597 30.48 -2.33 29.54
CA ALA A 597 31.75 -2.42 28.83
C ALA A 597 32.34 -3.82 28.99
N HIS A 598 32.51 -4.52 27.87
CA HIS A 598 33.20 -5.79 27.75
C HIS A 598 34.68 -5.54 27.47
N LEU A 599 35.55 -5.96 28.38
CA LEU A 599 37.00 -5.77 28.32
C LEU A 599 37.66 -7.06 27.82
N LYS A 600 38.26 -7.01 26.64
CA LYS A 600 38.94 -8.15 26.04
C LYS A 600 40.37 -8.30 26.57
N ASP A 601 40.68 -9.49 27.04
CA ASP A 601 42.03 -9.95 27.30
C ASP A 601 42.54 -10.69 26.06
N LYS A 602 43.61 -10.14 25.45
CA LYS A 602 44.21 -10.66 24.22
C LYS A 602 44.83 -12.04 24.41
N ALA A 603 45.28 -12.40 25.61
CA ALA A 603 45.86 -13.71 25.89
C ALA A 603 44.80 -14.83 25.90
N LYS A 604 43.55 -14.48 26.24
CA LYS A 604 42.42 -15.44 26.33
C LYS A 604 41.67 -15.62 25.01
N ILE A 605 41.90 -14.75 24.03
CA ILE A 605 41.13 -14.72 22.79
C ILE A 605 42.04 -14.91 21.58
N ARG A 606 41.65 -15.82 20.68
CA ARG A 606 42.39 -16.11 19.45
C ARG A 606 42.65 -14.84 18.62
N HIS A 607 43.92 -14.59 18.30
CA HIS A 607 44.34 -13.44 17.49
C HIS A 607 43.71 -13.42 16.08
N ARG A 608 43.58 -12.20 15.53
CA ARG A 608 43.09 -11.90 14.16
C ARG A 608 41.63 -12.31 13.87
N LYS A 609 40.82 -12.52 14.91
CA LYS A 609 39.36 -12.66 14.78
C LYS A 609 38.67 -11.34 15.15
N ARG A 610 37.56 -11.04 14.47
CA ARG A 610 36.70 -9.89 14.75
C ARG A 610 35.86 -10.14 16.00
N TRP A 611 36.50 -10.04 17.16
CA TRP A 611 35.94 -10.44 18.46
C TRP A 611 34.62 -9.73 18.78
N SER A 612 34.57 -8.41 18.65
CA SER A 612 33.33 -7.62 18.86
C SER A 612 32.18 -8.13 18.00
N GLN A 613 32.45 -8.46 16.73
CA GLN A 613 31.44 -8.99 15.81
C GLN A 613 30.90 -10.35 16.20
N VAL A 614 31.77 -11.22 16.68
CA VAL A 614 31.38 -12.52 17.22
C VAL A 614 30.54 -12.34 18.48
N MET A 615 30.89 -11.38 19.35
CA MET A 615 30.16 -11.13 20.58
C MET A 615 28.71 -10.72 20.31
N TYR A 616 28.44 -9.67 19.51
CA TYR A 616 27.04 -9.28 19.31
C TYR A 616 26.21 -10.31 18.54
N MET A 617 26.82 -11.17 17.71
CA MET A 617 26.10 -12.25 17.01
C MET A 617 25.85 -13.48 17.89
N TYR A 618 26.86 -13.96 18.62
CA TYR A 618 26.76 -15.20 19.40
C TYR A 618 26.31 -14.97 20.83
N TYR A 619 26.81 -13.93 21.50
CA TYR A 619 26.43 -13.65 22.88
C TYR A 619 25.05 -12.99 22.96
N LEU A 620 24.76 -11.95 22.18
CA LEU A 620 23.46 -11.28 22.26
C LEU A 620 22.35 -12.06 21.55
N LEU A 621 22.54 -12.45 20.29
CA LEU A 621 21.48 -13.15 19.55
C LEU A 621 21.45 -14.66 19.82
N GLY A 622 22.61 -15.31 19.97
CA GLY A 622 22.68 -16.74 20.29
C GLY A 622 22.30 -17.02 21.75
N HIS A 623 23.18 -16.64 22.68
CA HIS A 623 23.05 -16.99 24.08
C HIS A 623 21.89 -16.24 24.77
N ARG A 624 21.82 -14.91 24.64
CA ARG A 624 20.78 -14.13 25.36
C ARG A 624 19.38 -14.24 24.79
N LEU A 625 19.21 -14.66 23.53
CA LEU A 625 17.91 -14.75 22.87
C LEU A 625 17.52 -16.18 22.47
N MET A 626 18.37 -16.89 21.71
CA MET A 626 18.03 -18.21 21.17
C MET A 626 18.13 -19.35 22.20
N GLU A 627 19.05 -19.28 23.16
CA GLU A 627 19.22 -20.32 24.19
C GLU A 627 18.21 -20.23 25.33
N LEU A 628 17.33 -19.22 25.33
CA LEU A 628 16.29 -19.09 26.36
C LEU A 628 15.35 -20.30 26.39
N PRO A 629 14.95 -20.82 27.57
CA PRO A 629 14.02 -21.93 27.69
C PRO A 629 12.57 -21.47 27.47
N ILE A 630 12.28 -20.88 26.30
CA ILE A 630 10.96 -20.36 25.90
C ILE A 630 10.50 -20.98 24.57
N ASP A 631 9.19 -20.88 24.28
CA ASP A 631 8.59 -21.44 23.06
C ASP A 631 9.19 -20.83 21.76
N VAL A 632 9.25 -21.65 20.71
CA VAL A 632 9.84 -21.27 19.41
C VAL A 632 9.11 -20.09 18.77
N ASN A 633 7.78 -20.02 18.87
CA ASN A 633 7.04 -18.91 18.26
C ASN A 633 7.31 -17.59 18.99
N ARG A 634 7.44 -17.65 20.32
CA ARG A 634 7.78 -16.49 21.15
C ARG A 634 9.20 -15.99 20.86
N LYS A 635 10.17 -16.91 20.69
CA LYS A 635 11.53 -16.56 20.24
C LYS A 635 11.51 -15.85 18.91
N ALA A 636 10.72 -16.35 17.94
CA ALA A 636 10.62 -15.74 16.63
C ALA A 636 10.09 -14.30 16.71
N THR A 637 9.03 -14.06 17.49
CA THR A 637 8.48 -12.70 17.70
C THR A 637 9.49 -11.77 18.37
N MET A 638 10.16 -12.22 19.45
CA MET A 638 11.18 -11.40 20.11
C MET A 638 12.36 -11.10 19.17
N ALA A 639 12.77 -12.08 18.35
CA ALA A 639 13.85 -11.90 17.37
C ALA A 639 13.47 -10.92 16.26
N GLU A 640 12.22 -10.91 15.80
CA GLU A 640 11.72 -9.94 14.82
C GLU A 640 11.75 -8.50 15.34
N ASN A 641 11.61 -8.31 16.66
CA ASN A 641 11.60 -6.99 17.32
C ASN A 641 12.92 -6.62 18.02
N THR A 642 13.98 -7.42 17.86
CA THR A 642 15.30 -7.16 18.46
C THR A 642 16.27 -6.67 17.38
N PHE A 643 16.86 -5.49 17.60
CA PHE A 643 17.79 -4.85 16.67
C PHE A 643 19.15 -4.66 17.33
N VAL A 644 20.21 -4.97 16.58
CA VAL A 644 21.59 -4.67 16.94
C VAL A 644 22.01 -3.43 16.17
N LEU A 645 22.34 -2.38 16.90
CA LEU A 645 22.87 -1.15 16.35
C LEU A 645 24.38 -1.15 16.52
N ALA A 646 25.11 -1.49 15.46
CA ALA A 646 26.57 -1.45 15.48
C ALA A 646 27.05 0.00 15.36
N LEU A 647 27.84 0.44 16.33
CA LEU A 647 28.29 1.81 16.54
C LEU A 647 29.83 1.88 16.48
N ASP A 648 30.34 3.01 15.99
CA ASP A 648 31.75 3.37 16.05
C ASP A 648 32.01 4.35 17.21
N GLY A 649 33.29 4.54 17.56
CA GLY A 649 33.74 5.37 18.69
C GLY A 649 33.41 6.86 18.59
N ASP A 650 33.02 7.36 17.41
CA ASP A 650 32.84 8.79 17.11
C ASP A 650 31.36 9.20 16.87
N ILE A 651 30.39 8.36 17.23
CA ILE A 651 28.99 8.60 16.87
C ILE A 651 28.34 9.73 17.68
N ASN A 652 27.54 10.56 16.98
CA ASN A 652 26.74 11.65 17.54
C ASN A 652 25.25 11.51 17.23
N PHE A 653 24.47 10.93 18.15
CA PHE A 653 23.01 10.96 18.08
C PHE A 653 22.51 12.34 18.52
N ARG A 654 21.85 13.05 17.61
CA ARG A 654 21.31 14.38 17.84
C ARG A 654 19.86 14.35 18.30
#